data_AF-A0A9W4T046-F1
#
_entry.id   AF-A0A9W4T046-F1
#
_cell.length_a   1.000
_cell.length_b   1.000
_cell.length_c   1.000
_cell.angle_alpha   90.00
_cell.angle_beta   90.00
_cell.angle_gamma   90.00
#
_symmetry.space_group_name_H-M   'P 1'
#
loop_
_entity.id
_entity.type
_entity.pdbx_description
1 polymer ?
#
loop_
_entity_poly.entity_id
_entity_poly.type
_entity_poly.pdbx_seq_one_letter_code
_entity_poly.pdbx_strand_id
1 'polypeptide(L)'
;RVLLNVEFVELIRFDIHFLQPPKREMKRTASSSSIGSNKKIDKREKQSRFQRVKNENDDCNSTISRHANALGEMNEVFTRDNSSYIFFIPGTNVISSLQEINKMIYKEKESLITLYKLEFIESRLFPLVLLNNCLEDCAQKEILRLCVELLTRMTKIYSSDKNLKDLPFMKINSAYKELFILNPSVIRKIHNMLQWHLNLANRGNEDKKFIHLLLLTCRNLLAIKDSPGSGNLTVNEKLKTHFDLIVQFYNENLIELFTTMASDKDDVLWHTLIFEIFYHILEHNGPEDLFIDSKMEASSKGFKLMEQVKRRQEEIRKKFSKVCPKIWMDTKKGYEKPVDIRQAWEGIPKFDLMGLRGKVDNEHEILAETVNKRKRIVLDDQIRKCIKLTSLKIIKSSAFEVLINTIQKEINAKIDKHDINKHISHYLYLVDYTLKFRIRLISESSSSSLKDEVLLSSVNEISDVSQVRPAVTIETFEWMFSLLVKREAHENSGQILRYAFKCLKNMLSTIKQVTLIESNRETVFSILKYIYDNEVYADRILDHLKDIENLAFKEQEALISVVHSYLEVLDHYEGMIQIFNNGLQKKFVSDEIINNYCKVLEGYRKLDDEELKCIVEFFYRIWYKYDLEGMFYKITIMYLFNRILDDLGYRQGLTLAQHELLSFILNISNKLLNELPKKPLLYVELFYPKNSEDCHLLQQGYDFEG
;
A
#
# COMPACT_ATOMS: atom_id res chain seq x y z
N ARG A 1 -8.90 19.20 51.12
CA ARG A 1 -9.97 18.60 51.97
C ARG A 1 -10.59 17.48 51.13
N VAL A 2 -9.92 16.33 51.05
CA VAL A 2 -10.09 15.15 51.91
C VAL A 2 -11.53 14.65 51.89
N LEU A 3 -11.76 13.59 51.11
CA LEU A 3 -12.28 12.31 51.61
C LEU A 3 -12.01 11.22 50.56
N LEU A 4 -11.05 10.35 50.89
CA LEU A 4 -10.83 9.01 50.35
C LEU A 4 -11.68 8.03 51.18
N ASN A 5 -12.24 6.99 50.54
CA ASN A 5 -12.22 5.58 50.98
C ASN A 5 -13.12 4.75 50.03
N VAL A 6 -12.62 3.78 49.25
CA VAL A 6 -12.25 2.36 49.54
C VAL A 6 -13.17 1.47 48.69
N GLU A 7 -12.60 0.97 47.59
CA GLU A 7 -12.56 -0.43 47.10
C GLU A 7 -13.72 -1.45 47.30
N PHE A 8 -14.03 -2.11 46.17
CA PHE A 8 -14.05 -3.58 45.93
C PHE A 8 -15.39 -4.39 45.86
N VAL A 9 -15.54 -5.07 44.69
CA VAL A 9 -16.22 -6.36 44.34
C VAL A 9 -17.76 -6.47 44.40
N GLU A 10 -18.41 -6.76 43.25
CA GLU A 10 -19.07 -8.06 42.96
C GLU A 10 -19.89 -8.11 41.65
N LEU A 11 -19.53 -9.11 40.84
CA LEU A 11 -20.33 -9.94 39.92
C LEU A 11 -21.28 -9.30 38.89
N ILE A 12 -20.77 -9.25 37.65
CA ILE A 12 -21.57 -9.47 36.44
C ILE A 12 -21.87 -10.98 36.35
N ARG A 13 -23.10 -11.39 36.71
CA ARG A 13 -23.69 -12.68 36.33
C ARG A 13 -24.54 -12.48 35.07
N PHE A 14 -24.09 -13.01 33.95
CA PHE A 14 -24.93 -13.23 32.77
C PHE A 14 -25.52 -14.64 32.88
N ASP A 15 -26.80 -14.74 33.27
CA ASP A 15 -27.59 -15.96 33.15
C ASP A 15 -28.14 -16.09 31.73
N ILE A 16 -27.85 -17.23 31.14
CA ILE A 16 -28.38 -17.75 29.88
C ILE A 16 -29.73 -18.39 30.20
N HIS A 17 -30.83 -17.91 29.61
CA HIS A 17 -32.02 -18.75 29.44
C HIS A 17 -32.78 -18.46 28.13
N PHE A 18 -32.91 -19.53 27.35
CA PHE A 18 -33.75 -19.74 26.17
C PHE A 18 -35.19 -19.29 26.35
N LEU A 19 -35.79 -18.66 25.34
CA LEU A 19 -37.25 -18.73 25.10
C LEU A 19 -37.58 -18.73 23.59
N GLN A 20 -38.36 -19.75 23.20
CA GLN A 20 -38.94 -20.03 21.89
C GLN A 20 -39.91 -18.92 21.41
N PRO A 21 -40.18 -18.77 20.09
CA PRO A 21 -41.26 -17.93 19.61
C PRO A 21 -42.62 -18.68 19.60
N PRO A 22 -43.76 -17.97 19.73
CA PRO A 22 -45.06 -18.57 20.01
C PRO A 22 -45.84 -18.96 18.75
N LYS A 23 -46.70 -19.98 18.89
CA LYS A 23 -47.78 -20.33 17.97
C LYS A 23 -49.01 -19.43 18.22
N ARG A 24 -49.63 -18.91 17.17
CA ARG A 24 -51.06 -18.52 17.16
C ARG A 24 -51.69 -18.89 15.82
N GLU A 25 -52.73 -19.73 15.91
CA GLU A 25 -53.64 -20.08 14.82
C GLU A 25 -54.71 -19.00 14.65
N MET A 26 -55.15 -18.73 13.41
CA MET A 26 -56.52 -18.32 13.13
C MET A 26 -56.95 -18.68 11.70
N LYS A 27 -58.23 -19.07 11.59
CA LYS A 27 -58.88 -19.79 10.50
C LYS A 27 -59.30 -18.90 9.30
N ARG A 28 -59.53 -19.59 8.18
CA ARG A 28 -60.00 -19.20 6.83
C ARG A 28 -61.31 -18.39 6.78
N THR A 29 -61.44 -17.51 5.77
CA THR A 29 -62.58 -17.41 4.83
C THR A 29 -62.16 -16.69 3.52
N ALA A 30 -62.85 -17.00 2.42
CA ALA A 30 -62.39 -16.89 1.03
C ALA A 30 -62.97 -15.69 0.24
N SER A 31 -62.31 -15.31 -0.88
CA SER A 31 -62.94 -15.12 -2.21
C SER A 31 -61.95 -14.61 -3.30
N SER A 32 -61.92 -15.33 -4.44
CA SER A 32 -61.66 -14.93 -5.86
C SER A 32 -60.63 -13.82 -6.17
N SER A 33 -59.69 -13.97 -7.11
CA SER A 33 -59.92 -14.38 -8.50
C SER A 33 -58.66 -14.89 -9.21
N SER A 34 -58.89 -15.85 -10.10
CA SER A 34 -58.00 -16.54 -11.04
C SER A 34 -57.24 -15.63 -12.01
N ILE A 35 -56.01 -16.04 -12.39
CA ILE A 35 -55.52 -16.15 -13.79
C ILE A 35 -54.28 -17.06 -13.80
N GLY A 36 -54.26 -18.05 -14.70
CA GLY A 36 -53.03 -18.44 -15.42
C GLY A 36 -52.19 -19.59 -14.87
N SER A 37 -52.55 -20.80 -15.28
CA SER A 37 -51.79 -22.06 -15.19
C SER A 37 -50.36 -22.02 -15.77
N ASN A 38 -49.38 -22.51 -15.00
CA ASN A 38 -48.27 -23.43 -15.38
C ASN A 38 -47.01 -23.17 -14.53
N LYS A 39 -46.86 -23.88 -13.40
CA LYS A 39 -45.60 -24.12 -12.66
C LYS A 39 -45.88 -24.96 -11.41
N LYS A 40 -46.16 -26.25 -11.56
CA LYS A 40 -46.32 -27.18 -10.41
C LYS A 40 -45.40 -28.40 -10.41
N ILE A 41 -44.53 -28.56 -11.40
CA ILE A 41 -43.55 -29.66 -11.45
C ILE A 41 -42.21 -29.28 -10.77
N ASP A 42 -41.92 -27.99 -10.62
CA ASP A 42 -40.55 -27.53 -10.32
C ASP A 42 -40.23 -27.32 -8.81
N LYS A 43 -41.19 -27.54 -7.89
CA LYS A 43 -40.96 -27.38 -6.43
C LYS A 43 -40.52 -28.67 -5.73
N ARG A 44 -41.03 -29.83 -6.16
CA ARG A 44 -40.64 -31.14 -5.60
C ARG A 44 -39.25 -31.59 -6.06
N GLU A 45 -38.87 -31.29 -7.31
CA GLU A 45 -37.52 -31.55 -7.82
C GLU A 45 -36.46 -30.63 -7.19
N LYS A 46 -36.80 -29.38 -6.87
CA LYS A 46 -35.89 -28.49 -6.14
C LYS A 46 -35.71 -28.94 -4.69
N GLN A 47 -36.77 -29.32 -3.99
CA GLN A 47 -36.65 -29.84 -2.61
C GLN A 47 -35.91 -31.19 -2.56
N SER A 48 -36.13 -32.09 -3.51
CA SER A 48 -35.39 -33.36 -3.57
C SER A 48 -33.92 -33.16 -3.97
N ARG A 49 -33.60 -32.18 -4.84
CA ARG A 49 -32.21 -31.77 -5.12
C ARG A 49 -31.54 -31.14 -3.89
N PHE A 50 -32.23 -30.27 -3.14
CA PHE A 50 -31.68 -29.69 -1.91
C PHE A 50 -31.50 -30.74 -0.79
N GLN A 51 -32.35 -31.75 -0.71
CA GLN A 51 -32.19 -32.87 0.22
C GLN A 51 -31.10 -33.85 -0.23
N ARG A 52 -30.92 -34.09 -1.54
CA ARG A 52 -29.79 -34.88 -2.07
C ARG A 52 -28.45 -34.19 -1.80
N VAL A 53 -28.35 -32.88 -2.04
CA VAL A 53 -27.14 -32.10 -1.75
C VAL A 53 -26.80 -32.08 -0.25
N LYS A 54 -27.81 -32.02 0.63
CA LYS A 54 -27.59 -32.14 2.09
C LYS A 54 -27.12 -33.54 2.50
N ASN A 55 -27.74 -34.59 1.98
CA ASN A 55 -27.37 -35.96 2.32
C ASN A 55 -25.97 -36.34 1.75
N GLU A 56 -25.61 -35.86 0.56
CA GLU A 56 -24.28 -36.04 -0.03
C GLU A 56 -23.18 -35.34 0.79
N ASN A 57 -23.47 -34.13 1.30
CA ASN A 57 -22.54 -33.41 2.18
C ASN A 57 -22.36 -34.09 3.54
N ASP A 58 -23.40 -34.68 4.13
CA ASP A 58 -23.32 -35.39 5.41
C ASP A 58 -22.53 -36.72 5.28
N ASP A 59 -22.69 -37.44 4.16
CA ASP A 59 -21.89 -38.63 3.84
C ASP A 59 -20.40 -38.29 3.63
N CYS A 60 -20.11 -37.20 2.90
CA CYS A 60 -18.76 -36.67 2.72
C CYS A 60 -18.10 -36.31 4.07
N ASN A 61 -18.82 -35.65 4.96
CA ASN A 61 -18.31 -35.26 6.28
C ASN A 61 -17.99 -36.47 7.16
N SER A 62 -18.83 -37.52 7.11
CA SER A 62 -18.61 -38.75 7.85
C SER A 62 -17.37 -39.53 7.34
N THR A 63 -17.14 -39.51 6.02
CA THR A 63 -16.01 -40.20 5.39
C THR A 63 -14.70 -39.48 5.65
N ILE A 64 -14.67 -38.14 5.57
CA ILE A 64 -13.51 -37.33 5.95
C ILE A 64 -13.13 -37.57 7.41
N SER A 65 -14.11 -37.59 8.32
CA SER A 65 -13.85 -37.84 9.75
C SER A 65 -13.26 -39.22 10.00
N ARG A 66 -13.74 -40.25 9.27
CA ARG A 66 -13.19 -41.61 9.35
C ARG A 66 -11.74 -41.68 8.89
N HIS A 67 -11.42 -41.09 7.75
CA HIS A 67 -10.05 -41.06 7.24
C HIS A 67 -9.14 -40.19 8.10
N ALA A 68 -9.63 -39.05 8.62
CA ALA A 68 -8.90 -38.22 9.55
C ALA A 68 -8.51 -39.02 10.80
N ASN A 69 -9.47 -39.73 11.41
CA ASN A 69 -9.24 -40.58 12.58
C ASN A 69 -8.23 -41.70 12.32
N ALA A 70 -8.26 -42.31 11.14
CA ALA A 70 -7.34 -43.39 10.75
C ALA A 70 -5.86 -42.96 10.61
N LEU A 71 -5.55 -41.65 10.60
CA LEU A 71 -4.18 -41.15 10.50
C LEU A 71 -3.35 -41.30 11.79
N GLY A 72 -3.98 -41.40 12.96
CA GLY A 72 -3.28 -41.52 14.25
C GLY A 72 -3.82 -40.63 15.36
N GLU A 73 -3.67 -41.03 16.62
CA GLU A 73 -4.25 -40.33 17.77
C GLU A 73 -3.19 -39.62 18.63
N MET A 74 -3.60 -38.52 19.27
CA MET A 74 -2.80 -37.83 20.27
C MET A 74 -3.05 -38.47 21.63
N ASN A 75 -2.01 -39.05 22.24
CA ASN A 75 -2.09 -39.69 23.55
C ASN A 75 -1.31 -38.89 24.58
N GLU A 76 -1.95 -38.56 25.69
CA GLU A 76 -1.30 -37.99 26.87
C GLU A 76 -0.64 -39.10 27.68
N VAL A 77 0.69 -39.06 27.77
CA VAL A 77 1.46 -39.95 28.65
C VAL A 77 1.89 -39.14 29.87
N PHE A 78 1.42 -39.57 31.04
CA PHE A 78 1.85 -38.99 32.32
C PHE A 78 3.18 -39.61 32.74
N THR A 79 4.19 -38.78 32.96
CA THR A 79 5.45 -39.21 33.56
C THR A 79 5.28 -39.47 35.06
N ARG A 80 6.25 -40.14 35.67
CA ARG A 80 6.30 -40.38 37.12
C ARG A 80 6.38 -39.08 37.94
N ASP A 81 6.67 -37.95 37.30
CA ASP A 81 6.80 -36.63 37.93
C ASP A 81 5.52 -35.78 37.82
N ASN A 82 4.37 -36.38 37.47
CA ASN A 82 3.09 -35.70 37.18
C ASN A 82 3.13 -34.69 36.01
N SER A 83 4.15 -34.74 35.13
CA SER A 83 4.12 -34.00 33.87
C SER A 83 3.48 -34.84 32.76
N SER A 84 2.49 -34.28 32.07
CA SER A 84 1.85 -34.88 30.90
C SER A 84 2.56 -34.43 29.63
N TYR A 85 2.98 -35.37 28.78
CA TYR A 85 3.42 -35.07 27.41
C TYR A 85 2.44 -35.70 26.41
N ILE A 86 2.01 -34.91 25.43
CA ILE A 86 1.17 -35.38 24.33
C ILE A 86 2.09 -35.96 23.26
N PHE A 87 1.91 -37.23 22.92
CA PHE A 87 2.63 -37.91 21.83
C PHE A 87 1.65 -38.40 20.76
N PHE A 88 2.01 -38.19 19.49
CA PHE A 88 1.21 -38.63 18.36
C PHE A 88 1.61 -40.04 17.91
N ILE A 89 0.65 -40.97 17.86
CA ILE A 89 0.88 -42.32 17.35
C ILE A 89 0.31 -42.41 15.92
N PRO A 90 1.15 -42.59 14.88
CA PRO A 90 0.67 -42.72 13.52
C PRO A 90 -0.14 -44.00 13.32
N GLY A 91 -1.21 -43.91 12.54
CA GLY A 91 -2.03 -45.06 12.15
C GLY A 91 -1.31 -46.01 11.18
N THR A 92 -1.93 -47.16 10.87
CA THR A 92 -1.34 -48.16 9.98
C THR A 92 -1.48 -47.80 8.49
N ASN A 93 -2.50 -47.02 8.12
CA ASN A 93 -2.87 -46.72 6.73
C ASN A 93 -2.77 -45.22 6.40
N VAL A 94 -1.70 -44.56 6.86
CA VAL A 94 -1.50 -43.09 6.73
C VAL A 94 -1.55 -42.64 5.27
N ILE A 95 -0.76 -43.26 4.39
CA ILE A 95 -0.64 -42.82 2.97
C ILE A 95 -2.00 -42.88 2.25
N SER A 96 -2.70 -44.02 2.35
CA SER A 96 -4.01 -44.18 1.70
C SER A 96 -5.04 -43.17 2.22
N SER A 97 -5.03 -42.90 3.53
CA SER A 97 -5.95 -41.95 4.15
C SER A 97 -5.65 -40.51 3.74
N LEU A 98 -4.37 -40.12 3.66
CA LEU A 98 -3.97 -38.80 3.15
C LEU A 98 -4.35 -38.62 1.67
N GLN A 99 -4.17 -39.65 0.83
CA GLN A 99 -4.55 -39.60 -0.58
C GLN A 99 -6.05 -39.43 -0.77
N GLU A 100 -6.88 -40.15 -0.01
CA GLU A 100 -8.34 -40.00 -0.08
C GLU A 100 -8.78 -38.62 0.41
N ILE A 101 -8.25 -38.12 1.53
CA ILE A 101 -8.53 -36.75 1.98
C ILE A 101 -8.15 -35.73 0.90
N ASN A 102 -7.01 -35.92 0.24
CA ASN A 102 -6.55 -35.04 -0.83
C ASN A 102 -7.49 -35.07 -2.05
N LYS A 103 -8.04 -36.22 -2.42
CA LYS A 103 -9.06 -36.36 -3.48
C LYS A 103 -10.38 -35.67 -3.09
N MET A 104 -10.79 -35.77 -1.83
CA MET A 104 -12.03 -35.16 -1.34
C MET A 104 -11.96 -33.63 -1.34
N ILE A 105 -10.84 -33.05 -0.87
CA ILE A 105 -10.60 -31.60 -0.92
C ILE A 105 -10.63 -31.07 -2.36
N TYR A 106 -10.17 -31.87 -3.33
CA TYR A 106 -10.19 -31.49 -4.74
C TYR A 106 -11.62 -31.39 -5.30
N LYS A 107 -12.52 -32.27 -4.86
CA LYS A 107 -13.91 -32.32 -5.33
C LYS A 107 -14.81 -31.29 -4.65
N GLU A 108 -14.69 -31.16 -3.33
CA GLU A 108 -15.62 -30.39 -2.51
C GLU A 108 -14.88 -29.42 -1.59
N LYS A 109 -15.05 -28.12 -1.83
CA LYS A 109 -14.46 -27.05 -0.99
C LYS A 109 -15.00 -27.06 0.44
N GLU A 110 -16.24 -27.50 0.64
CA GLU A 110 -16.90 -27.55 1.96
C GLU A 110 -16.18 -28.52 2.94
N SER A 111 -15.44 -29.49 2.40
CA SER A 111 -14.52 -30.37 3.15
C SER A 111 -13.51 -29.60 4.00
N LEU A 112 -13.11 -28.38 3.60
CA LEU A 112 -12.18 -27.56 4.37
C LEU A 112 -12.80 -27.07 5.69
N ILE A 113 -14.12 -26.85 5.72
CA ILE A 113 -14.83 -26.43 6.92
C ILE A 113 -14.88 -27.58 7.93
N THR A 114 -15.07 -28.82 7.46
CA THR A 114 -15.08 -29.97 8.36
C THR A 114 -13.69 -30.33 8.86
N LEU A 115 -12.65 -30.24 8.01
CA LEU A 115 -11.27 -30.39 8.47
C LEU A 115 -10.87 -29.32 9.49
N TYR A 116 -11.34 -28.08 9.32
CA TYR A 116 -11.12 -27.02 10.31
C TYR A 116 -11.79 -27.35 11.65
N LYS A 117 -13.05 -27.82 11.64
CA LYS A 117 -13.77 -28.23 12.85
C LYS A 117 -13.12 -29.42 13.58
N LEU A 118 -12.39 -30.26 12.85
CA LEU A 118 -11.63 -31.39 13.40
C LEU A 118 -10.22 -30.99 13.87
N GLU A 119 -9.87 -29.70 13.81
CA GLU A 119 -8.52 -29.20 14.15
C GLU A 119 -7.42 -30.00 13.44
N PHE A 120 -7.69 -30.40 12.18
CA PHE A 120 -6.90 -31.39 11.46
C PHE A 120 -5.42 -31.00 11.29
N ILE A 121 -5.16 -29.71 11.04
CA ILE A 121 -3.79 -29.21 10.87
C ILE A 121 -2.97 -29.40 12.15
N GLU A 122 -3.51 -28.98 13.29
CA GLU A 122 -2.84 -29.02 14.58
C GLU A 122 -2.75 -30.43 15.13
N SER A 123 -3.86 -31.18 15.11
CA SER A 123 -3.95 -32.48 15.76
C SER A 123 -3.32 -33.62 14.96
N ARG A 124 -3.28 -33.54 13.62
CA ARG A 124 -2.80 -34.63 12.75
C ARG A 124 -1.64 -34.20 11.87
N LEU A 125 -1.80 -33.11 11.11
CA LEU A 125 -0.88 -32.78 10.03
C LEU A 125 0.49 -32.28 10.54
N PHE A 126 0.50 -31.39 11.53
CA PHE A 126 1.74 -30.91 12.15
C PHE A 126 2.53 -32.04 12.82
N PRO A 127 1.92 -32.90 13.67
CA PRO A 127 2.62 -34.06 14.21
C PRO A 127 3.20 -34.98 13.13
N LEU A 128 2.44 -35.29 12.08
CA LEU A 128 2.95 -36.10 10.96
C LEU A 128 4.15 -35.44 10.26
N VAL A 129 4.12 -34.13 10.05
CA VAL A 129 5.25 -33.39 9.46
C VAL A 129 6.48 -33.43 10.37
N LEU A 130 6.29 -33.36 11.69
CA LEU A 130 7.37 -33.33 12.67
C LEU A 130 7.99 -34.71 12.95
N LEU A 131 7.19 -35.79 12.90
CA LEU A 131 7.65 -37.16 13.16
C LEU A 131 8.50 -37.72 12.00
N ASN A 132 8.17 -37.36 10.76
CA ASN A 132 8.87 -37.87 9.59
C ASN A 132 10.16 -37.09 9.35
N ASN A 133 11.29 -37.64 9.80
CA ASN A 133 12.60 -36.96 9.77
C ASN A 133 13.53 -37.41 8.65
N CYS A 134 13.40 -38.64 8.18
CA CYS A 134 14.32 -39.21 7.20
C CYS A 134 13.78 -38.99 5.78
N LEU A 135 14.35 -38.03 5.06
CA LEU A 135 14.05 -37.78 3.64
C LEU A 135 14.62 -38.85 2.69
N GLU A 136 15.47 -39.75 3.22
CA GLU A 136 16.03 -40.90 2.51
C GLU A 136 15.06 -42.09 2.45
N ASP A 137 14.16 -42.22 3.42
CA ASP A 137 13.17 -43.28 3.45
C ASP A 137 12.01 -42.96 2.49
N CYS A 138 11.79 -43.81 1.50
CA CYS A 138 10.73 -43.67 0.49
C CYS A 138 9.34 -43.51 1.13
N ALA A 139 9.07 -44.20 2.24
CA ALA A 139 7.75 -44.14 2.89
C ALA A 139 7.54 -42.77 3.58
N GLN A 140 8.53 -42.30 4.34
CA GLN A 140 8.46 -41.01 5.04
C GLN A 140 8.45 -39.84 4.06
N LYS A 141 9.24 -39.93 2.98
CA LYS A 141 9.25 -38.93 1.90
C LYS A 141 7.88 -38.79 1.24
N GLU A 142 7.19 -39.90 0.98
CA GLU A 142 5.85 -39.86 0.37
C GLU A 142 4.79 -39.32 1.34
N ILE A 143 4.90 -39.63 2.64
CA ILE A 143 4.04 -39.03 3.68
C ILE A 143 4.24 -37.51 3.72
N LEU A 144 5.49 -37.04 3.78
CA LEU A 144 5.81 -35.61 3.80
C LEU A 144 5.32 -34.89 2.54
N ARG A 145 5.48 -35.52 1.37
CA ARG A 145 4.95 -35.03 0.10
C ARG A 145 3.45 -34.79 0.17
N LEU A 146 2.68 -35.79 0.60
CA LEU A 146 1.22 -35.68 0.73
C LEU A 146 0.83 -34.64 1.78
N CYS A 147 1.57 -34.56 2.89
CA CYS A 147 1.32 -33.56 3.93
C CYS A 147 1.52 -32.13 3.40
N VAL A 148 2.62 -31.87 2.69
CA VAL A 148 2.89 -30.56 2.09
C VAL A 148 1.86 -30.22 1.01
N GLU A 149 1.46 -31.20 0.19
CA GLU A 149 0.40 -30.99 -0.80
C GLU A 149 -0.93 -30.58 -0.13
N LEU A 150 -1.31 -31.25 0.96
CA LEU A 150 -2.48 -30.86 1.75
C LEU A 150 -2.31 -29.46 2.36
N LEU A 151 -1.14 -29.13 2.91
CA LEU A 151 -0.86 -27.79 3.44
C LEU A 151 -1.04 -26.70 2.37
N THR A 152 -0.51 -26.91 1.15
CA THR A 152 -0.69 -25.93 0.05
C THR A 152 -2.16 -25.73 -0.33
N ARG A 153 -2.95 -26.80 -0.31
CA ARG A 153 -4.38 -26.75 -0.65
C ARG A 153 -5.21 -26.11 0.45
N MET A 154 -4.93 -26.43 1.70
CA MET A 154 -5.62 -25.87 2.86
C MET A 154 -5.30 -24.38 3.08
N THR A 155 -4.11 -23.94 2.67
CA THR A 155 -3.70 -22.53 2.75
C THR A 155 -4.00 -21.72 1.48
N LYS A 156 -4.80 -22.26 0.54
CA LYS A 156 -5.11 -21.58 -0.72
C LYS A 156 -5.75 -20.20 -0.47
N ILE A 157 -5.30 -19.20 -1.22
CA ILE A 157 -5.77 -17.82 -1.10
C ILE A 157 -7.16 -17.68 -1.74
N TYR A 158 -8.09 -17.04 -1.02
CA TYR A 158 -9.41 -16.66 -1.51
C TYR A 158 -9.47 -15.14 -1.66
N SER A 159 -9.97 -14.64 -2.80
CA SER A 159 -10.07 -13.20 -3.07
C SER A 159 -11.21 -12.56 -2.29
N SER A 160 -11.03 -11.29 -1.94
CA SER A 160 -12.04 -10.50 -1.21
C SER A 160 -13.16 -9.97 -2.12
N ASP A 161 -13.10 -10.24 -3.42
CA ASP A 161 -13.98 -9.62 -4.40
C ASP A 161 -15.34 -10.34 -4.49
N LYS A 162 -16.37 -9.63 -3.99
CA LYS A 162 -17.81 -9.75 -4.30
C LYS A 162 -18.58 -11.00 -3.82
N ASN A 163 -17.93 -12.07 -3.34
CA ASN A 163 -18.65 -13.28 -2.90
C ASN A 163 -18.70 -13.44 -1.36
N LEU A 164 -19.86 -13.20 -0.75
CA LEU A 164 -20.13 -13.52 0.67
C LEU A 164 -19.91 -15.01 1.04
N LYS A 165 -19.83 -15.89 0.03
CA LYS A 165 -19.60 -17.33 0.20
C LYS A 165 -18.17 -17.67 0.63
N ASP A 166 -17.19 -16.82 0.33
CA ASP A 166 -15.78 -17.10 0.61
C ASP A 166 -15.33 -16.62 2.00
N LEU A 167 -16.17 -15.87 2.71
CA LEU A 167 -15.88 -15.30 4.03
C LEU A 167 -15.53 -16.36 5.11
N PRO A 168 -16.21 -17.52 5.22
CA PRO A 168 -15.82 -18.57 6.17
C PRO A 168 -14.40 -19.09 5.91
N PHE A 169 -14.01 -19.25 4.65
CA PHE A 169 -12.69 -19.75 4.26
C PHE A 169 -11.59 -18.74 4.58
N MET A 170 -11.88 -17.44 4.48
CA MET A 170 -10.93 -16.40 4.92
C MET A 170 -10.66 -16.46 6.43
N LYS A 171 -11.70 -16.70 7.24
CA LYS A 171 -11.53 -16.87 8.69
C LYS A 171 -10.72 -18.11 9.03
N ILE A 172 -10.98 -19.22 8.33
CA ILE A 172 -10.23 -20.46 8.45
C ILE A 172 -8.75 -20.23 8.11
N ASN A 173 -8.46 -19.55 7.00
CA ASN A 173 -7.09 -19.22 6.60
C ASN A 173 -6.36 -18.36 7.64
N SER A 174 -7.04 -17.35 8.21
CA SER A 174 -6.48 -16.53 9.29
C SER A 174 -6.10 -17.38 10.50
N ALA A 175 -6.99 -18.32 10.90
CA ALA A 175 -6.70 -19.24 12.00
C ALA A 175 -5.53 -20.18 11.68
N TYR A 176 -5.44 -20.71 10.45
CA TYR A 176 -4.30 -21.52 10.03
C TYR A 176 -2.99 -20.74 10.10
N LYS A 177 -2.98 -19.47 9.67
CA LYS A 177 -1.80 -18.60 9.78
C LYS A 177 -1.36 -18.46 11.24
N GLU A 178 -2.29 -18.27 12.17
CA GLU A 178 -2.01 -18.22 13.61
C GLU A 178 -1.42 -19.53 14.13
N LEU A 179 -1.93 -20.70 13.70
CA LEU A 179 -1.38 -22.00 14.09
C LEU A 179 0.09 -22.17 13.67
N PHE A 180 0.47 -21.68 12.48
CA PHE A 180 1.87 -21.71 12.03
C PHE A 180 2.78 -20.81 12.88
N ILE A 181 2.27 -19.66 13.35
CA ILE A 181 3.02 -18.76 14.22
C ILE A 181 3.25 -19.41 15.59
N LEU A 182 2.26 -20.14 16.11
CA LEU A 182 2.36 -20.86 17.39
C LEU A 182 3.31 -22.06 17.33
N ASN A 183 3.54 -22.63 16.16
CA ASN A 183 4.33 -23.85 15.96
C ASN A 183 5.59 -23.61 15.11
N PRO A 184 6.62 -22.89 15.63
CA PRO A 184 7.84 -22.57 14.89
C PRO A 184 8.63 -23.81 14.44
N SER A 185 8.48 -24.94 15.15
CA SER A 185 9.09 -26.22 14.77
C SER A 185 8.66 -26.70 13.37
N VAL A 186 7.44 -26.39 12.94
CA VAL A 186 6.95 -26.76 11.60
C VAL A 186 7.63 -25.88 10.54
N ILE A 187 7.82 -24.59 10.83
CA ILE A 187 8.55 -23.65 9.95
C ILE A 187 10.01 -24.09 9.81
N ARG A 188 10.66 -24.45 10.92
CA ARG A 188 12.01 -25.05 10.92
C ARG A 188 12.07 -26.32 10.07
N LYS A 189 11.05 -27.16 10.16
CA LYS A 189 10.96 -28.38 9.37
C LYS A 189 10.86 -28.07 7.87
N ILE A 190 10.08 -27.06 7.48
CA ILE A 190 10.00 -26.57 6.10
C ILE A 190 11.37 -26.08 5.63
N HIS A 191 12.08 -25.29 6.44
CA HIS A 191 13.45 -24.85 6.15
C HIS A 191 14.37 -26.06 5.89
N ASN A 192 14.40 -27.04 6.79
CA ASN A 192 15.27 -28.21 6.66
C ASN A 192 14.94 -29.05 5.42
N MET A 193 13.65 -29.17 5.10
CA MET A 193 13.22 -29.86 3.87
C MET A 193 13.68 -29.12 2.62
N LEU A 194 13.55 -27.79 2.56
CA LEU A 194 14.06 -27.00 1.44
C LEU A 194 15.58 -27.13 1.32
N GLN A 195 16.31 -26.94 2.42
CA GLN A 195 17.78 -27.04 2.44
C GLN A 195 18.27 -28.39 1.94
N TRP A 196 17.64 -29.49 2.38
CA TRP A 196 18.02 -30.83 1.96
C TRP A 196 17.84 -31.03 0.44
N HIS A 197 16.72 -30.59 -0.12
CA HIS A 197 16.47 -30.74 -1.56
C HIS A 197 17.37 -29.84 -2.42
N LEU A 198 17.80 -28.69 -1.89
CA LEU A 198 18.74 -27.80 -2.57
C LEU A 198 20.16 -28.39 -2.64
N ASN A 199 20.56 -29.15 -1.63
CA ASN A 199 21.87 -29.83 -1.58
C ASN A 199 21.98 -31.05 -2.53
N LEU A 200 20.89 -31.48 -3.16
CA LEU A 200 20.90 -32.60 -4.10
C LEU A 200 21.54 -32.20 -5.44
N ALA A 201 22.58 -32.92 -5.87
CA ALA A 201 23.29 -32.66 -7.13
C ALA A 201 22.42 -32.86 -8.39
N ASN A 202 21.54 -33.86 -8.39
CA ASN A 202 20.60 -34.13 -9.48
C ASN A 202 19.17 -34.16 -8.96
N ARG A 203 18.42 -33.08 -9.17
CA ARG A 203 17.02 -32.96 -8.73
C ARG A 203 16.07 -33.56 -9.76
N GLY A 204 15.34 -34.60 -9.38
CA GLY A 204 14.28 -35.18 -10.21
C GLY A 204 13.08 -34.25 -10.36
N ASN A 205 12.17 -34.57 -11.28
CA ASN A 205 10.93 -33.79 -11.46
C ASN A 205 10.04 -33.77 -10.21
N GLU A 206 10.03 -34.85 -9.43
CA GLU A 206 9.27 -34.93 -8.18
C GLU A 206 9.88 -34.07 -7.08
N ASP A 207 11.21 -33.98 -6.99
CA ASP A 207 11.91 -33.09 -6.05
C ASP A 207 11.64 -31.61 -6.40
N LYS A 208 11.64 -31.26 -7.70
CA LYS A 208 11.26 -29.93 -8.18
C LYS A 208 9.82 -29.60 -7.77
N LYS A 209 8.86 -30.51 -8.02
CA LYS A 209 7.46 -30.31 -7.57
C LYS A 209 7.37 -30.13 -6.05
N PHE A 210 8.16 -30.86 -5.29
CA PHE A 210 8.15 -30.74 -3.82
C PHE A 210 8.68 -29.38 -3.35
N ILE A 211 9.79 -28.89 -3.91
CA ILE A 211 10.30 -27.53 -3.66
C ILE A 211 9.22 -26.49 -4.02
N HIS A 212 8.58 -26.63 -5.18
CA HIS A 212 7.50 -25.74 -5.62
C HIS A 212 6.37 -25.65 -4.57
N LEU A 213 5.92 -26.80 -4.06
CA LEU A 213 4.84 -26.85 -3.07
C LEU A 213 5.25 -26.24 -1.73
N LEU A 214 6.50 -26.44 -1.28
CA LEU A 214 7.01 -25.79 -0.08
C LEU A 214 7.03 -24.27 -0.21
N LEU A 215 7.59 -23.75 -1.32
CA LEU A 215 7.59 -22.31 -1.60
C LEU A 215 6.17 -21.75 -1.73
N LEU A 216 5.27 -22.50 -2.39
CA LEU A 216 3.87 -22.12 -2.51
C LEU A 216 3.16 -22.04 -1.16
N THR A 217 3.48 -22.94 -0.22
CA THR A 217 2.98 -22.90 1.16
C THR A 217 3.45 -21.62 1.85
N CYS A 218 4.74 -21.30 1.77
CA CYS A 218 5.29 -20.06 2.34
C CYS A 218 4.63 -18.81 1.72
N ARG A 219 4.48 -18.78 0.39
CA ARG A 219 3.80 -17.69 -0.33
C ARG A 219 2.35 -17.55 0.11
N ASN A 220 1.61 -18.66 0.22
CA ASN A 220 0.23 -18.67 0.66
C ASN A 220 0.10 -18.09 2.07
N LEU A 221 0.92 -18.53 3.03
CA LEU A 221 0.87 -18.07 4.41
C LEU A 221 1.07 -16.55 4.54
N LEU A 222 2.01 -15.99 3.77
CA LEU A 222 2.28 -14.55 3.75
C LEU A 222 1.14 -13.76 3.09
N ALA A 223 0.54 -14.31 2.03
CA ALA A 223 -0.52 -13.67 1.26
C ALA A 223 -1.91 -13.76 1.90
N ILE A 224 -2.10 -14.60 2.91
CA ILE A 224 -3.35 -14.67 3.68
C ILE A 224 -3.57 -13.32 4.37
N LYS A 225 -4.65 -12.66 3.98
CA LYS A 225 -5.16 -11.46 4.64
C LYS A 225 -5.73 -11.84 6.00
N ASP A 226 -5.36 -11.08 7.02
CA ASP A 226 -5.84 -11.30 8.37
C ASP A 226 -7.37 -11.06 8.43
N SER A 227 -8.04 -11.81 9.31
CA SER A 227 -9.50 -11.84 9.45
C SER A 227 -10.13 -10.43 9.41
N PRO A 228 -11.21 -10.21 8.62
CA PRO A 228 -12.03 -9.01 8.77
C PRO A 228 -12.77 -9.10 10.10
N GLY A 229 -12.11 -8.68 11.18
CA GLY A 229 -12.77 -8.51 12.46
C GLY A 229 -13.94 -7.55 12.33
N SER A 230 -14.88 -7.66 13.27
CA SER A 230 -15.89 -6.63 13.58
C SER A 230 -15.28 -5.23 13.35
N GLY A 231 -16.00 -4.35 12.65
CA GLY A 231 -15.51 -3.17 11.91
C GLY A 231 -14.68 -2.10 12.65
N ASN A 232 -14.17 -2.38 13.86
CA ASN A 232 -13.49 -1.44 14.73
C ASN A 232 -12.01 -1.78 15.01
N LEU A 233 -11.42 -2.83 14.43
CA LEU A 233 -9.98 -3.11 14.60
C LEU A 233 -9.11 -2.08 13.88
N THR A 234 -8.06 -1.62 14.56
CA THR A 234 -7.04 -0.72 13.99
C THR A 234 -6.24 -1.44 12.88
N VAL A 235 -5.60 -0.67 11.99
CA VAL A 235 -4.79 -1.24 10.90
C VAL A 235 -3.61 -2.06 11.44
N ASN A 236 -3.06 -1.69 12.60
CA ASN A 236 -1.98 -2.43 13.24
C ASN A 236 -2.46 -3.79 13.78
N GLU A 237 -3.62 -3.82 14.43
CA GLU A 237 -4.22 -5.07 14.91
C GLU A 237 -4.55 -6.03 13.77
N LYS A 238 -4.92 -5.49 12.60
CA LYS A 238 -5.17 -6.27 11.38
C LYS A 238 -3.91 -6.74 10.65
N LEU A 239 -2.71 -6.34 11.06
CA LEU A 239 -1.46 -6.76 10.40
C LEU A 239 -0.47 -7.42 11.37
N LYS A 240 -0.83 -7.52 12.64
CA LYS A 240 0.02 -8.08 13.69
C LYS A 240 0.44 -9.51 13.36
N THR A 241 -0.52 -10.37 13.02
CA THR A 241 -0.28 -11.77 12.64
C THR A 241 0.58 -11.88 11.38
N HIS A 242 0.47 -10.94 10.42
CA HIS A 242 1.38 -10.89 9.29
C HIS A 242 2.83 -10.60 9.70
N PHE A 243 3.07 -9.62 10.57
CA PHE A 243 4.43 -9.31 11.02
C PHE A 243 5.02 -10.37 11.94
N ASP A 244 4.22 -10.96 12.82
CA ASP A 244 4.65 -12.06 13.69
C ASP A 244 5.14 -13.25 12.86
N LEU A 245 4.45 -13.57 11.75
CA LEU A 245 4.88 -14.60 10.80
C LEU A 245 6.22 -14.26 10.14
N ILE A 246 6.44 -13.01 9.73
CA ILE A 246 7.72 -12.57 9.14
C ILE A 246 8.86 -12.75 10.14
N VAL A 247 8.64 -12.41 11.41
CA VAL A 247 9.63 -12.60 12.48
C VAL A 247 9.94 -14.09 12.67
N GLN A 248 8.93 -14.98 12.63
CA GLN A 248 9.18 -16.42 12.68
C GLN A 248 9.97 -16.93 11.47
N PHE A 249 9.68 -16.44 10.26
CA PHE A 249 10.45 -16.81 9.06
C PHE A 249 11.90 -16.36 9.15
N TYR A 250 12.16 -15.22 9.79
CA TYR A 250 13.51 -14.75 10.06
C TYR A 250 14.23 -15.60 11.11
N ASN A 251 13.58 -15.88 12.24
CA ASN A 251 14.16 -16.68 13.32
C ASN A 251 14.51 -18.10 12.89
N GLU A 252 13.71 -18.69 11.99
CA GLU A 252 13.93 -20.02 11.43
C GLU A 252 14.75 -20.01 10.12
N ASN A 253 15.45 -18.90 9.81
CA ASN A 253 16.38 -18.73 8.68
C ASN A 253 15.80 -18.97 7.28
N LEU A 254 14.47 -18.98 7.10
CA LEU A 254 13.86 -19.12 5.77
C LEU A 254 14.19 -17.96 4.83
N ILE A 255 14.28 -16.74 5.38
CA ILE A 255 14.60 -15.54 4.57
C ILE A 255 15.99 -15.68 3.95
N GLU A 256 16.96 -16.23 4.69
CA GLU A 256 18.31 -16.47 4.17
C GLU A 256 18.28 -17.46 3.01
N LEU A 257 17.51 -18.54 3.16
CA LEU A 257 17.36 -19.55 2.12
C LEU A 257 16.69 -18.99 0.85
N PHE A 258 15.68 -18.14 1.00
CA PHE A 258 15.05 -17.47 -0.15
C PHE A 258 16.04 -16.54 -0.87
N THR A 259 16.88 -15.82 -0.12
CA THR A 259 17.92 -14.97 -0.71
C THR A 259 19.00 -15.79 -1.43
N THR A 260 19.43 -16.92 -0.89
CA THR A 260 20.41 -17.79 -1.58
C THR A 260 19.82 -18.38 -2.85
N MET A 261 18.56 -18.85 -2.82
CA MET A 261 17.88 -19.37 -4.01
C MET A 261 17.65 -18.30 -5.08
N ALA A 262 17.37 -17.06 -4.68
CA ALA A 262 17.21 -15.94 -5.61
C ALA A 262 18.53 -15.49 -6.24
N SER A 263 19.66 -15.73 -5.58
CA SER A 263 20.99 -15.34 -6.05
C SER A 263 21.55 -16.26 -7.14
N ASP A 264 20.99 -17.48 -7.25
CA ASP A 264 21.38 -18.48 -8.24
C ASP A 264 20.84 -18.13 -9.64
N LYS A 265 21.74 -18.03 -10.61
CA LYS A 265 21.44 -17.65 -12.00
C LYS A 265 20.86 -18.81 -12.82
N ASP A 266 21.15 -20.06 -12.45
CA ASP A 266 20.85 -21.22 -13.28
C ASP A 266 19.43 -21.78 -13.01
N ASP A 267 18.91 -21.63 -11.79
CA ASP A 267 17.61 -22.15 -11.36
C ASP A 267 16.45 -21.15 -11.50
N VAL A 268 16.12 -20.76 -12.74
CA VAL A 268 15.05 -19.76 -13.03
C VAL A 268 13.64 -20.21 -12.59
N LEU A 269 13.43 -21.51 -12.35
CA LEU A 269 12.12 -22.10 -12.07
C LEU A 269 11.39 -21.50 -10.84
N TRP A 270 12.15 -21.04 -9.84
CA TRP A 270 11.61 -20.59 -8.56
C TRP A 270 11.54 -19.07 -8.41
N HIS A 271 12.18 -18.33 -9.31
CA HIS A 271 12.35 -16.87 -9.19
C HIS A 271 11.02 -16.13 -9.09
N THR A 272 10.01 -16.51 -9.89
CA THR A 272 8.67 -15.87 -9.84
C THR A 272 7.99 -16.07 -8.48
N LEU A 273 8.11 -17.26 -7.87
CA LEU A 273 7.53 -17.54 -6.55
C LEU A 273 8.29 -16.83 -5.43
N ILE A 274 9.62 -16.86 -5.46
CA ILE A 274 10.45 -16.18 -4.46
C ILE A 274 10.19 -14.67 -4.50
N PHE A 275 10.03 -14.12 -5.70
CA PHE A 275 9.64 -12.74 -5.88
C PHE A 275 8.26 -12.41 -5.29
N GLU A 276 7.25 -13.27 -5.46
CA GLU A 276 5.96 -13.08 -4.78
C GLU A 276 6.09 -13.16 -3.25
N ILE A 277 6.96 -14.03 -2.74
CA ILE A 277 7.29 -14.12 -1.31
C ILE A 277 7.89 -12.78 -0.83
N PHE A 278 8.89 -12.25 -1.52
CA PHE A 278 9.50 -10.96 -1.17
C PHE A 278 8.50 -9.80 -1.29
N TYR A 279 7.63 -9.80 -2.30
CA TYR A 279 6.56 -8.83 -2.42
C TYR A 279 5.68 -8.83 -1.16
N HIS A 280 5.18 -10.00 -0.74
CA HIS A 280 4.32 -10.08 0.44
C HIS A 280 5.03 -9.77 1.76
N ILE A 281 6.34 -10.03 1.88
CA ILE A 281 7.12 -9.62 3.06
C ILE A 281 7.22 -8.08 3.16
N LEU A 282 7.30 -7.40 2.02
CA LEU A 282 7.58 -5.96 1.95
C LEU A 282 6.34 -5.08 1.72
N GLU A 283 5.21 -5.63 1.26
CA GLU A 283 4.00 -4.92 0.79
C GLU A 283 3.44 -3.84 1.74
N HIS A 284 3.54 -4.07 3.05
CA HIS A 284 2.89 -3.22 4.05
C HIS A 284 3.82 -2.21 4.72
N ASN A 285 5.11 -2.17 4.38
CA ASN A 285 6.07 -1.29 5.03
C ASN A 285 6.62 -0.23 4.08
N GLY A 286 6.60 1.03 4.47
CA GLY A 286 7.37 2.08 3.81
C GLY A 286 8.82 2.08 4.34
N PRO A 287 9.85 2.19 3.49
CA PRO A 287 11.22 2.35 3.95
C PRO A 287 11.40 3.50 4.95
N GLU A 288 10.68 4.62 4.76
CA GLU A 288 10.68 5.75 5.70
C GLU A 288 10.34 5.34 7.13
N ASP A 289 9.33 4.48 7.30
CA ASP A 289 8.83 4.08 8.61
C ASP A 289 9.86 3.21 9.37
N LEU A 290 10.76 2.52 8.65
CA LEU A 290 11.81 1.70 9.25
C LEU A 290 12.89 2.53 9.96
N PHE A 291 13.15 3.76 9.53
CA PHE A 291 14.23 4.58 10.09
C PHE A 291 13.78 5.58 11.16
N ILE A 292 12.47 5.70 11.45
CA ILE A 292 11.97 6.63 12.48
C ILE A 292 12.12 6.04 13.90
N ASP A 293 12.92 6.63 14.78
CA ASP A 293 13.03 6.17 16.18
C ASP A 293 11.66 5.95 16.87
N SER A 294 11.45 4.76 17.46
CA SER A 294 10.18 4.38 18.11
C SER A 294 9.75 5.35 19.21
N LYS A 295 10.71 5.90 19.95
CA LYS A 295 10.49 6.91 21.00
C LYS A 295 10.03 8.25 20.44
N MET A 296 10.61 8.68 19.30
CA MET A 296 10.22 9.91 18.60
C MET A 296 8.87 9.76 17.91
N GLU A 297 8.54 8.56 17.43
CA GLU A 297 7.24 8.27 16.85
C GLU A 297 6.13 8.33 17.90
N ALA A 298 6.36 7.74 19.09
CA ALA A 298 5.42 7.78 20.20
C ALA A 298 5.15 9.22 20.69
N SER A 299 6.20 10.02 20.83
CA SER A 299 6.06 11.43 21.24
C SER A 299 5.36 12.28 20.18
N SER A 300 5.67 12.09 18.89
CA SER A 300 5.00 12.77 17.78
C SER A 300 3.50 12.43 17.71
N LYS A 301 3.13 11.15 17.92
CA LYS A 301 1.73 10.73 17.98
C LYS A 301 1.00 11.33 19.18
N GLY A 302 1.64 11.37 20.35
CA GLY A 302 1.12 12.03 21.53
C GLY A 302 0.82 13.51 21.27
N PHE A 303 1.74 14.23 20.64
CA PHE A 303 1.55 15.63 20.26
C PHE A 303 0.40 15.81 19.26
N LYS A 304 0.34 15.01 18.19
CA LYS A 304 -0.74 15.07 17.19
C LYS A 304 -2.12 14.79 17.78
N LEU A 305 -2.21 13.83 18.70
CA LEU A 305 -3.46 13.53 19.41
C LEU A 305 -3.88 14.71 20.29
N MET A 306 -2.95 15.31 21.04
CA MET A 306 -3.25 16.52 21.82
C MET A 306 -3.75 17.67 20.94
N GLU A 307 -3.13 17.87 19.78
CA GLU A 307 -3.52 18.93 18.85
C GLU A 307 -4.92 18.66 18.25
N GLN A 308 -5.23 17.42 17.87
CA GLN A 308 -6.56 17.02 17.41
C GLN A 308 -7.63 17.22 18.50
N VAL A 309 -7.31 16.90 19.75
CA VAL A 309 -8.21 17.12 20.89
C VAL A 309 -8.47 18.62 21.08
N LYS A 310 -7.43 19.47 21.00
CA LYS A 310 -7.59 20.93 21.07
C LYS A 310 -8.49 21.46 19.95
N ARG A 311 -8.28 21.03 18.70
CA ARG A 311 -9.13 21.44 17.56
C ARG A 311 -10.59 21.03 17.74
N ARG A 312 -10.84 19.79 18.16
CA ARG A 312 -12.22 19.34 18.48
C ARG A 312 -12.85 20.19 19.57
N GLN A 313 -12.11 20.54 20.62
CA GLN A 313 -12.60 21.43 21.67
C GLN A 313 -12.94 22.83 21.15
N GLU A 314 -12.14 23.39 20.25
CA GLU A 314 -12.40 24.69 19.62
C GLU A 314 -13.62 24.65 18.67
N GLU A 315 -13.75 23.60 17.86
CA GLU A 315 -14.93 23.39 17.00
C GLU A 315 -16.21 23.25 17.82
N ILE A 316 -16.14 22.51 18.93
CA ILE A 316 -17.26 22.35 19.86
C ILE A 316 -17.63 23.71 20.46
N ARG A 317 -16.64 24.51 20.90
CA ARG A 317 -16.89 25.88 21.41
C ARG A 317 -17.58 26.78 20.38
N LYS A 318 -17.23 26.66 19.10
CA LYS A 318 -17.86 27.44 18.01
C LYS A 318 -19.29 27.00 17.69
N LYS A 319 -19.66 25.73 17.90
CA LYS A 319 -20.99 25.18 17.59
C LYS A 319 -22.07 25.49 18.64
N PHE A 320 -21.71 25.83 19.88
CA PHE A 320 -22.67 25.91 20.98
C PHE A 320 -23.48 27.22 21.14
N SER A 321 -23.34 28.23 20.27
CA SER A 321 -24.19 29.43 20.32
C SER A 321 -25.39 29.32 19.38
N LYS A 322 -26.55 28.95 19.94
CA LYS A 322 -27.84 28.73 19.25
C LYS A 322 -28.57 30.01 18.76
N VAL A 323 -27.99 31.20 18.90
CA VAL A 323 -28.59 32.48 18.44
C VAL A 323 -27.69 33.15 17.42
N CYS A 324 -28.11 33.19 16.15
CA CYS A 324 -27.40 33.85 15.04
C CYS A 324 -28.17 35.10 14.59
N PRO A 325 -27.84 36.30 15.11
CA PRO A 325 -28.39 37.56 14.58
C PRO A 325 -27.93 37.78 13.14
N LYS A 326 -28.83 38.29 12.28
CA LYS A 326 -28.50 38.71 10.90
C LYS A 326 -28.35 40.22 10.86
N ILE A 327 -27.29 40.71 10.21
CA ILE A 327 -27.04 42.12 9.91
C ILE A 327 -27.20 42.34 8.40
N TRP A 328 -27.78 43.46 8.01
CA TRP A 328 -27.83 43.91 6.62
C TRP A 328 -26.55 44.67 6.29
N MET A 329 -25.79 44.19 5.30
CA MET A 329 -24.61 44.90 4.79
C MET A 329 -24.98 45.67 3.53
N ASP A 330 -24.75 46.99 3.56
CA ASP A 330 -24.90 47.85 2.39
C ASP A 330 -23.70 47.67 1.46
N THR A 331 -23.96 47.27 0.22
CA THR A 331 -22.93 47.19 -0.82
C THR A 331 -22.92 48.51 -1.58
N LYS A 332 -21.76 48.98 -2.08
CA LYS A 332 -21.61 50.26 -2.81
C LYS A 332 -22.61 50.52 -3.98
N LYS A 333 -23.41 49.52 -4.37
CA LYS A 333 -24.48 49.59 -5.38
C LYS A 333 -25.91 49.67 -4.80
N GLY A 334 -26.07 49.81 -3.47
CA GLY A 334 -27.36 50.05 -2.81
C GLY A 334 -28.26 48.82 -2.60
N TYR A 335 -27.72 47.60 -2.70
CA TYR A 335 -28.46 46.39 -2.34
C TYR A 335 -28.01 45.88 -0.97
N GLU A 336 -28.94 45.83 -0.02
CA GLU A 336 -28.74 45.28 1.31
C GLU A 336 -28.81 43.74 1.26
N LYS A 337 -27.74 43.06 1.67
CA LYS A 337 -27.74 41.60 1.79
C LYS A 337 -27.69 41.20 3.27
N PRO A 338 -28.60 40.33 3.75
CA PRO A 338 -28.57 39.89 5.14
C PRO A 338 -27.47 38.84 5.30
N VAL A 339 -26.52 39.11 6.18
CA VAL A 339 -25.35 38.29 6.52
C VAL A 339 -25.40 37.98 8.02
N ASP A 340 -24.96 36.79 8.43
CA ASP A 340 -24.84 36.47 9.86
C ASP A 340 -23.82 37.42 10.52
N ILE A 341 -24.15 37.98 11.68
CA ILE A 341 -23.28 38.87 12.46
C ILE A 341 -21.89 38.25 12.69
N ARG A 342 -21.81 36.93 12.86
CA ARG A 342 -20.51 36.26 13.08
C ARG A 342 -19.65 36.25 11.83
N GLN A 343 -20.27 36.04 10.66
CA GLN A 343 -19.60 36.10 9.36
C GLN A 343 -19.15 37.52 9.02
N ALA A 344 -19.91 38.53 9.47
CA ALA A 344 -19.56 39.94 9.32
C ALA A 344 -18.43 40.41 10.26
N TRP A 345 -18.30 39.81 11.45
CA TRP A 345 -17.25 40.15 12.43
C TRP A 345 -15.92 39.42 12.17
N GLU A 346 -15.94 38.26 11.49
CA GLU A 346 -14.73 37.53 11.06
C GLU A 346 -14.01 38.17 9.84
N GLY A 347 -14.59 39.19 9.19
CA GLY A 347 -14.02 39.87 8.02
C GLY A 347 -14.97 39.94 6.83
N ILE A 348 -14.44 39.97 5.59
CA ILE A 348 -15.25 39.95 4.36
C ILE A 348 -16.19 38.74 4.43
N PRO A 349 -17.52 38.94 4.37
CA PRO A 349 -18.44 37.84 4.52
C PRO A 349 -18.18 36.82 3.41
N LYS A 350 -18.05 35.53 3.79
CA LYS A 350 -18.06 34.42 2.84
C LYS A 350 -19.41 34.43 2.15
N PHE A 351 -19.50 35.16 1.04
CA PHE A 351 -20.64 35.06 0.15
C PHE A 351 -20.60 33.65 -0.39
N ASP A 352 -21.47 32.77 0.11
CA ASP A 352 -21.75 31.52 -0.56
C ASP A 352 -22.01 31.87 -2.04
N LEU A 353 -21.11 31.40 -2.91
CA LEU A 353 -21.22 31.51 -4.35
C LEU A 353 -22.53 30.85 -4.76
N MET A 354 -23.57 31.67 -4.81
CA MET A 354 -24.90 31.31 -5.27
C MET A 354 -24.76 30.87 -6.73
N GLY A 355 -24.73 29.56 -6.99
CA GLY A 355 -24.97 29.00 -8.32
C GLY A 355 -23.81 28.34 -9.06
N LEU A 356 -22.59 28.20 -8.51
CA LEU A 356 -21.73 27.11 -8.96
C LEU A 356 -22.15 25.90 -8.16
N ARG A 357 -22.99 25.07 -8.77
CA ARG A 357 -23.46 23.78 -8.27
C ARG A 357 -22.23 22.95 -7.90
N GLY A 358 -21.75 23.10 -6.67
CA GLY A 358 -20.80 22.18 -6.07
C GLY A 358 -21.43 20.82 -6.26
N LYS A 359 -20.80 19.97 -7.07
CA LYS A 359 -21.04 18.55 -6.96
C LYS A 359 -20.87 18.28 -5.46
N VAL A 360 -21.97 17.89 -4.83
CA VAL A 360 -21.97 17.42 -3.45
C VAL A 360 -21.25 16.08 -3.51
N ASP A 361 -19.92 16.14 -3.63
CA ASP A 361 -19.06 15.01 -3.41
C ASP A 361 -18.88 14.95 -1.90
N ASN A 362 -19.87 14.27 -1.31
CA ASN A 362 -19.84 13.63 -0.01
C ASN A 362 -18.96 14.28 1.08
N GLU A 363 -19.48 15.29 1.78
CA GLU A 363 -18.87 15.75 3.05
C GLU A 363 -18.82 14.63 4.12
N HIS A 364 -19.69 13.62 4.01
CA HIS A 364 -19.64 12.40 4.81
C HIS A 364 -18.52 11.42 4.40
N GLU A 365 -18.01 11.53 3.16
CA GLU A 365 -16.84 10.78 2.69
C GLU A 365 -15.56 11.56 3.02
N ILE A 366 -15.59 12.90 3.06
CA ILE A 366 -14.45 13.73 3.51
C ILE A 366 -14.11 13.49 5.00
N LEU A 367 -15.10 13.23 5.87
CA LEU A 367 -14.86 12.85 7.27
C LEU A 367 -14.42 11.38 7.45
N ALA A 368 -14.80 10.48 6.53
CA ALA A 368 -14.35 9.10 6.51
C ALA A 368 -12.95 8.95 5.84
N GLU A 369 -12.62 9.82 4.89
CA GLU A 369 -11.36 9.86 4.15
C GLU A 369 -10.28 10.74 4.78
N THR A 370 -10.64 11.69 5.67
CA THR A 370 -9.64 12.37 6.53
C THR A 370 -8.91 11.40 7.45
N VAL A 371 -9.41 10.16 7.57
CA VAL A 371 -8.80 9.03 8.27
C VAL A 371 -7.78 8.27 7.39
N ASN A 372 -7.62 8.63 6.11
CA ASN A 372 -6.67 8.04 5.15
C ASN A 372 -5.38 8.86 4.94
N LYS A 373 -5.01 9.75 5.88
CA LYS A 373 -3.57 9.97 6.11
C LYS A 373 -2.98 8.61 6.38
N ARG A 374 -1.84 8.25 5.74
CA ARG A 374 -1.14 6.97 5.95
C ARG A 374 -1.36 6.54 7.39
N LYS A 375 -2.18 5.51 7.64
CA LYS A 375 -2.21 4.89 8.97
C LYS A 375 -0.85 4.20 9.07
N ARG A 376 0.17 5.00 9.40
CA ARG A 376 1.56 4.56 9.53
C ARG A 376 1.53 3.45 10.55
N ILE A 377 1.93 2.28 10.10
CA ILE A 377 1.93 1.09 10.94
C ILE A 377 2.97 1.33 12.01
N VAL A 378 2.58 1.18 13.27
CA VAL A 378 3.55 1.21 14.37
C VAL A 378 4.24 -0.14 14.33
N LEU A 379 5.50 -0.14 13.91
CA LEU A 379 6.31 -1.34 13.90
C LEU A 379 7.03 -1.49 15.25
N ASP A 380 6.99 -2.70 15.78
CA ASP A 380 7.85 -3.08 16.90
C ASP A 380 9.32 -3.06 16.49
N ASP A 381 10.22 -2.90 17.46
CA ASP A 381 11.66 -2.76 17.22
C ASP A 381 12.25 -4.03 16.59
N GLN A 382 11.78 -5.21 17.02
CA GLN A 382 12.17 -6.49 16.44
C GLN A 382 11.72 -6.63 14.98
N ILE A 383 10.48 -6.26 14.67
CA ILE A 383 9.91 -6.31 13.30
C ILE A 383 10.71 -5.38 12.37
N ARG A 384 10.99 -4.16 12.84
CA ARG A 384 11.79 -3.18 12.11
C ARG A 384 13.19 -3.68 11.80
N LYS A 385 13.87 -4.27 12.80
CA LYS A 385 15.20 -4.88 12.61
C LYS A 385 15.15 -6.02 11.59
N CYS A 386 14.15 -6.90 11.69
CA CYS A 386 13.94 -8.02 10.78
C CYS A 386 13.77 -7.54 9.31
N ILE A 387 12.89 -6.57 9.07
CA ILE A 387 12.63 -6.04 7.72
C ILE A 387 13.86 -5.29 7.18
N LYS A 388 14.57 -4.50 8.01
CA LYS A 388 15.83 -3.84 7.62
C LYS A 388 16.86 -4.86 7.16
N LEU A 389 17.11 -5.90 7.96
CA LEU A 389 18.08 -6.95 7.65
C LEU A 389 17.68 -7.75 6.41
N THR A 390 16.39 -8.02 6.24
CA THR A 390 15.85 -8.67 5.03
C THR A 390 16.09 -7.81 3.79
N SER A 391 15.76 -6.52 3.87
CA SER A 391 15.95 -5.55 2.77
C SER A 391 17.42 -5.42 2.40
N LEU A 392 18.32 -5.37 3.40
CA LEU A 392 19.76 -5.37 3.17
C LEU A 392 20.26 -6.66 2.51
N LYS A 393 19.80 -7.83 2.96
CA LYS A 393 20.19 -9.12 2.35
C LYS A 393 19.80 -9.18 0.88
N ILE A 394 18.60 -8.71 0.53
CA ILE A 394 18.13 -8.65 -0.87
C ILE A 394 19.04 -7.77 -1.74
N ILE A 395 19.50 -6.63 -1.21
CA ILE A 395 20.34 -5.68 -1.96
C ILE A 395 21.81 -6.14 -2.03
N LYS A 396 22.38 -6.64 -0.93
CA LYS A 396 23.77 -7.11 -0.88
C LYS A 396 24.01 -8.33 -1.77
N SER A 397 23.05 -9.23 -1.81
CA SER A 397 23.14 -10.44 -2.62
C SER A 397 22.84 -10.14 -4.09
N SER A 398 23.31 -11.01 -5.01
CA SER A 398 22.92 -10.93 -6.42
C SER A 398 21.44 -11.24 -6.67
N ALA A 399 20.66 -11.54 -5.61
CA ALA A 399 19.24 -11.84 -5.70
C ALA A 399 18.44 -10.75 -6.41
N PHE A 400 18.67 -9.48 -6.08
CA PHE A 400 17.95 -8.38 -6.75
C PHE A 400 18.25 -8.36 -8.25
N GLU A 401 19.52 -8.49 -8.63
CA GLU A 401 19.92 -8.48 -10.03
C GLU A 401 19.31 -9.62 -10.83
N VAL A 402 19.40 -10.84 -10.29
CA VAL A 402 18.92 -12.04 -10.97
C VAL A 402 17.40 -11.99 -11.11
N LEU A 403 16.67 -11.69 -10.02
CA LEU A 403 15.21 -11.67 -10.02
C LEU A 403 14.64 -10.61 -10.97
N ILE A 404 15.17 -9.38 -10.96
CA ILE A 404 14.65 -8.31 -11.81
C ILE A 404 14.85 -8.64 -13.29
N ASN A 405 16.02 -9.15 -13.66
CA ASN A 405 16.31 -9.53 -15.04
C ASN A 405 15.45 -10.70 -15.53
N THR A 406 15.25 -11.74 -14.70
CA THR A 406 14.44 -12.90 -15.10
C THR A 406 12.97 -12.52 -15.23
N ILE A 407 12.45 -11.74 -14.28
CA ILE A 407 11.05 -11.32 -14.27
C ILE A 407 10.75 -10.32 -15.38
N GLN A 408 11.67 -9.39 -15.68
CA GLN A 408 11.48 -8.48 -16.81
C GLN A 408 11.39 -9.24 -18.14
N LYS A 409 12.22 -10.29 -18.34
CA LYS A 409 12.11 -11.19 -19.50
C LYS A 409 10.78 -11.94 -19.53
N GLU A 410 10.32 -12.46 -18.39
CA GLU A 410 9.03 -13.14 -18.31
C GLU A 410 7.85 -12.22 -18.58
N ILE A 411 7.90 -10.99 -18.06
CA ILE A 411 6.87 -9.97 -18.30
C ILE A 411 6.82 -9.66 -19.79
N ASN A 412 7.98 -9.40 -20.41
CA ASN A 412 8.09 -9.14 -21.85
C ASN A 412 7.52 -10.27 -22.72
N ALA A 413 7.74 -11.52 -22.33
CA ALA A 413 7.21 -12.67 -23.05
C ALA A 413 5.69 -12.85 -22.92
N LYS A 414 5.06 -12.25 -21.90
CA LYS A 414 3.66 -12.49 -21.54
C LYS A 414 2.79 -11.22 -21.50
N ILE A 415 3.27 -10.07 -22.01
CA ILE A 415 2.62 -8.74 -21.89
C ILE A 415 1.13 -8.75 -22.25
N ASP A 416 0.74 -9.55 -23.25
CA ASP A 416 -0.63 -9.58 -23.79
C ASP A 416 -1.62 -10.38 -22.91
N LYS A 417 -1.17 -11.03 -21.83
CA LYS A 417 -2.03 -11.81 -20.94
C LYS A 417 -2.65 -10.94 -19.85
N HIS A 418 -3.97 -11.03 -19.68
CA HIS A 418 -4.72 -10.24 -18.68
C HIS A 418 -4.24 -10.45 -17.23
N ASP A 419 -3.79 -11.66 -16.87
CA ASP A 419 -3.34 -12.00 -15.51
C ASP A 419 -1.99 -11.37 -15.14
N ILE A 420 -1.27 -10.77 -16.11
CA ILE A 420 0.07 -10.23 -15.87
C ILE A 420 0.08 -8.91 -15.10
N ASN A 421 -1.05 -8.20 -15.06
CA ASN A 421 -1.18 -6.92 -14.37
C ASN A 421 -0.79 -7.01 -12.90
N LYS A 422 -1.08 -8.13 -12.25
CA LYS A 422 -0.66 -8.40 -10.87
C LYS A 422 0.86 -8.54 -10.75
N HIS A 423 1.48 -9.31 -11.64
CA HIS A 423 2.93 -9.50 -11.66
C HIS A 423 3.68 -8.19 -11.97
N ILE A 424 3.17 -7.36 -12.88
CA ILE A 424 3.71 -6.03 -13.16
C ILE A 424 3.61 -5.14 -11.93
N SER A 425 2.46 -5.12 -11.25
CA SER A 425 2.28 -4.33 -10.02
C SER A 425 3.26 -4.75 -8.92
N HIS A 426 3.47 -6.05 -8.74
CA HIS A 426 4.45 -6.58 -7.79
C HIS A 426 5.88 -6.18 -8.17
N TYR A 427 6.21 -6.18 -9.48
CA TYR A 427 7.53 -5.81 -9.99
C TYR A 427 7.83 -4.35 -9.71
N LEU A 428 6.91 -3.48 -10.09
CA LEU A 428 7.04 -2.06 -9.85
C LEU A 428 7.14 -1.78 -8.35
N TYR A 429 6.32 -2.42 -7.52
CA TYR A 429 6.42 -2.24 -6.07
C TYR A 429 7.79 -2.63 -5.50
N LEU A 430 8.34 -3.78 -5.90
CA LEU A 430 9.62 -4.25 -5.37
C LEU A 430 10.78 -3.36 -5.83
N VAL A 431 10.78 -2.92 -7.09
CA VAL A 431 11.78 -1.98 -7.61
C VAL A 431 11.67 -0.62 -6.91
N ASP A 432 10.45 -0.08 -6.74
CA ASP A 432 10.18 1.14 -5.98
C ASP A 432 10.73 1.03 -4.56
N TYR A 433 10.39 -0.04 -3.84
CA TYR A 433 10.78 -0.27 -2.46
C TYR A 433 12.31 -0.38 -2.29
N THR A 434 12.99 -1.18 -3.11
CA THR A 434 14.44 -1.40 -2.96
C THR A 434 15.25 -0.13 -3.26
N LEU A 435 14.89 0.60 -4.31
CA LEU A 435 15.52 1.88 -4.65
C LEU A 435 15.32 2.89 -3.52
N LYS A 436 14.09 3.00 -3.01
CA LYS A 436 13.76 3.92 -1.92
C LYS A 436 14.48 3.58 -0.62
N PHE A 437 14.56 2.29 -0.29
CA PHE A 437 15.29 1.82 0.88
C PHE A 437 16.79 2.15 0.78
N ARG A 438 17.41 1.94 -0.39
CA ARG A 438 18.81 2.32 -0.63
C ARG A 438 19.03 3.82 -0.47
N ILE A 439 18.19 4.65 -1.11
CA ILE A 439 18.24 6.12 -1.02
C ILE A 439 18.21 6.56 0.46
N ARG A 440 17.31 5.95 1.24
CA ARG A 440 17.15 6.29 2.65
C ARG A 440 18.34 5.82 3.49
N LEU A 441 18.84 4.61 3.26
CA LEU A 441 20.02 4.07 3.94
C LEU A 441 21.23 5.00 3.79
N ILE A 442 21.47 5.49 2.56
CA ILE A 442 22.56 6.42 2.24
C ILE A 442 22.34 7.79 2.92
N SER A 443 21.10 8.30 2.92
CA SER A 443 20.78 9.57 3.59
C SER A 443 21.00 9.54 5.11
N GLU A 444 20.73 8.38 5.74
CA GLU A 444 20.91 8.19 7.19
C GLU A 444 22.37 7.97 7.57
N SER A 445 23.17 7.31 6.72
CA SER A 445 24.62 7.22 6.96
C SER A 445 25.30 8.58 6.95
N SER A 446 24.87 9.50 6.07
CA SER A 446 25.42 10.86 6.01
C SER A 446 25.01 11.73 7.19
N SER A 447 23.95 11.39 7.92
CA SER A 447 23.40 12.19 9.02
C SER A 447 23.80 11.70 10.42
N SER A 448 24.73 10.75 10.54
CA SER A 448 25.34 10.29 11.82
C SER A 448 24.36 9.75 12.88
N SER A 449 23.18 9.30 12.46
CA SER A 449 22.09 8.79 13.33
C SER A 449 22.08 7.27 13.51
N LEU A 450 22.86 6.52 12.72
CA LEU A 450 22.88 5.05 12.75
C LEU A 450 23.62 4.54 13.99
N LYS A 451 22.90 3.88 14.90
CA LYS A 451 23.46 3.21 16.09
C LYS A 451 23.85 1.74 15.85
N ASP A 452 23.44 1.14 14.73
CA ASP A 452 23.66 -0.28 14.44
C ASP A 452 24.95 -0.51 13.62
N GLU A 453 25.99 -1.08 14.25
CA GLU A 453 27.29 -1.40 13.61
C GLU A 453 27.17 -2.29 12.36
N VAL A 454 26.16 -3.18 12.31
CA VAL A 454 25.88 -4.05 11.16
C VAL A 454 25.36 -3.27 9.95
N LEU A 455 24.65 -2.17 10.17
CA LEU A 455 24.18 -1.29 9.09
C LEU A 455 25.34 -0.46 8.54
N LEU A 456 26.25 0.03 9.39
CA LEU A 456 27.40 0.84 8.99
C LEU A 456 28.39 0.07 8.10
N SER A 457 28.70 -1.19 8.41
CA SER A 457 29.56 -2.02 7.54
C SER A 457 28.90 -2.33 6.19
N SER A 458 27.56 -2.43 6.15
CA SER A 458 26.79 -2.65 4.93
C SER A 458 26.68 -1.44 4.01
N VAL A 459 26.80 -0.22 4.54
CA VAL A 459 26.68 1.01 3.74
C VAL A 459 27.83 1.14 2.74
N ASN A 460 29.05 0.78 3.13
CA ASN A 460 30.22 0.88 2.24
C ASN A 460 30.13 -0.06 1.03
N GLU A 461 29.50 -1.24 1.19
CA GLU A 461 29.26 -2.19 0.10
C GLU A 461 28.03 -1.84 -0.77
N ILE A 462 27.01 -1.18 -0.20
CA ILE A 462 25.75 -0.80 -0.88
C ILE A 462 25.84 0.58 -1.57
N SER A 463 26.92 1.32 -1.29
CA SER A 463 27.20 2.60 -1.92
C SER A 463 27.40 2.46 -3.44
N ASP A 464 27.95 1.34 -3.90
CA ASP A 464 28.16 1.07 -5.32
C ASP A 464 26.86 0.71 -6.05
N VAL A 465 26.67 1.28 -7.25
CA VAL A 465 25.48 1.06 -8.10
C VAL A 465 25.40 -0.35 -8.66
N SER A 466 26.50 -1.10 -8.61
CA SER A 466 26.60 -2.45 -9.15
C SER A 466 25.42 -3.35 -8.71
N GLN A 467 24.98 -3.25 -7.46
CA GLN A 467 23.90 -4.06 -6.89
C GLN A 467 22.50 -3.72 -7.43
N VAL A 468 22.26 -2.46 -7.79
CA VAL A 468 20.93 -1.97 -8.26
C VAL A 468 20.95 -1.62 -9.74
N ARG A 469 22.08 -1.84 -10.42
CA ARG A 469 22.28 -1.61 -11.86
C ARG A 469 21.14 -2.13 -12.73
N PRO A 470 20.54 -3.32 -12.49
CA PRO A 470 19.46 -3.84 -13.33
C PRO A 470 18.16 -3.03 -13.28
N ALA A 471 17.99 -2.14 -12.30
CA ALA A 471 16.88 -1.21 -12.25
C ALA A 471 17.22 0.18 -12.82
N VAL A 472 18.50 0.46 -13.11
CA VAL A 472 19.01 1.76 -13.55
C VAL A 472 19.85 1.56 -14.82
N THR A 473 19.22 1.04 -15.88
CA THR A 473 19.80 0.96 -17.23
C THR A 473 18.94 1.72 -18.23
N ILE A 474 19.54 2.14 -19.35
CA ILE A 474 18.82 2.78 -20.46
C ILE A 474 17.63 1.89 -20.92
N GLU A 475 17.85 0.58 -21.05
CA GLU A 475 16.82 -0.39 -21.43
C GLU A 475 15.65 -0.43 -20.44
N THR A 476 15.92 -0.35 -19.13
CA THR A 476 14.85 -0.33 -18.12
C THR A 476 14.07 0.98 -18.14
N PHE A 477 14.72 2.11 -18.43
CA PHE A 477 14.02 3.38 -18.64
C PHE A 477 13.13 3.34 -19.88
N GLU A 478 13.65 2.89 -21.02
CA GLU A 478 12.86 2.70 -22.25
C GLU A 478 11.65 1.79 -22.01
N TRP A 479 11.88 0.67 -21.31
CA TRP A 479 10.84 -0.28 -20.96
C TRP A 479 9.75 0.34 -20.07
N MET A 480 10.14 1.11 -19.05
CA MET A 480 9.20 1.80 -18.16
C MET A 480 8.34 2.82 -18.91
N PHE A 481 8.94 3.60 -19.81
CA PHE A 481 8.19 4.53 -20.65
C PHE A 481 7.32 3.83 -21.70
N SER A 482 7.74 2.67 -22.22
CA SER A 482 6.90 1.83 -23.09
C SER A 482 5.70 1.25 -22.34
N LEU A 483 5.89 0.86 -21.07
CA LEU A 483 4.85 0.34 -20.20
C LEU A 483 3.78 1.39 -19.90
N LEU A 484 4.18 2.65 -19.65
CA LEU A 484 3.25 3.76 -19.44
C LEU A 484 2.32 3.93 -20.65
N VAL A 485 2.88 4.03 -21.86
CA VAL A 485 2.12 4.20 -23.11
C VAL A 485 1.13 3.07 -23.35
N LYS A 486 1.51 1.82 -23.11
CA LYS A 486 0.62 0.66 -23.35
C LYS A 486 -0.54 0.56 -22.37
N ARG A 487 -0.51 1.26 -21.23
CA ARG A 487 -1.45 1.06 -20.12
C ARG A 487 -2.43 2.23 -19.91
N GLU A 488 -2.28 3.31 -20.67
CA GLU A 488 -3.24 4.43 -20.73
C GLU A 488 -4.67 3.98 -21.17
N ALA A 489 -4.81 2.84 -21.85
CA ALA A 489 -6.07 2.40 -22.48
C ALA A 489 -6.99 1.49 -21.63
N HIS A 490 -6.65 1.11 -20.40
CA HIS A 490 -7.38 0.07 -19.65
C HIS A 490 -7.93 0.51 -18.29
N GLU A 491 -9.21 0.20 -18.03
CA GLU A 491 -10.02 0.62 -16.85
C GLU A 491 -9.48 0.22 -15.45
N ASN A 492 -8.43 -0.61 -15.35
CA ASN A 492 -7.82 -1.06 -14.09
C ASN A 492 -6.32 -0.69 -13.97
N SER A 493 -5.82 0.24 -14.79
CA SER A 493 -4.39 0.58 -14.85
C SER A 493 -3.90 1.53 -13.74
N GLY A 494 -4.80 2.17 -13.00
CA GLY A 494 -4.43 3.23 -12.04
C GLY A 494 -3.37 2.83 -11.00
N GLN A 495 -3.50 1.63 -10.42
CA GLN A 495 -2.48 1.13 -9.47
C GLN A 495 -1.11 0.88 -10.13
N ILE A 496 -1.10 0.42 -11.38
CA ILE A 496 0.13 0.20 -12.15
C ILE A 496 0.76 1.54 -12.47
N LEU A 497 -0.02 2.52 -12.95
CA LEU A 497 0.45 3.88 -13.24
C LEU A 497 1.07 4.52 -12.00
N ARG A 498 0.39 4.42 -10.85
CA ARG A 498 0.91 4.90 -9.57
C ARG A 498 2.27 4.30 -9.23
N TYR A 499 2.42 2.98 -9.31
CA TYR A 499 3.71 2.35 -9.02
C TYR A 499 4.76 2.68 -10.08
N ALA A 500 4.37 2.82 -11.35
CA ALA A 500 5.28 3.19 -12.42
C ALA A 500 5.87 4.58 -12.21
N PHE A 501 5.04 5.57 -11.83
CA PHE A 501 5.52 6.90 -11.46
C PHE A 501 6.46 6.85 -10.26
N LYS A 502 6.11 6.10 -9.22
CA LYS A 502 7.00 5.96 -8.05
C LYS A 502 8.36 5.31 -8.38
N CYS A 503 8.37 4.27 -9.22
CA CYS A 503 9.59 3.70 -9.74
C CYS A 503 10.43 4.75 -10.48
N LEU A 504 9.80 5.50 -11.39
CA LEU A 504 10.49 6.54 -12.17
C LEU A 504 11.11 7.61 -11.28
N LYS A 505 10.38 8.08 -10.27
CA LYS A 505 10.89 9.00 -9.24
C LYS A 505 12.16 8.45 -8.57
N ASN A 506 12.12 7.20 -8.11
CA ASN A 506 13.24 6.62 -7.35
C ASN A 506 14.42 6.23 -8.24
N MET A 507 14.19 5.83 -9.50
CA MET A 507 15.25 5.60 -10.48
C MET A 507 16.02 6.91 -10.73
N LEU A 508 15.31 8.01 -11.00
CA LEU A 508 15.88 9.34 -11.19
C LEU A 508 16.63 9.85 -9.93
N SER A 509 16.03 9.66 -8.76
CA SER A 509 16.66 10.02 -7.48
C SER A 509 17.93 9.20 -7.22
N THR A 510 17.93 7.93 -7.59
CA THR A 510 19.10 7.05 -7.48
C THR A 510 20.23 7.53 -8.38
N ILE A 511 19.92 7.88 -9.63
CA ILE A 511 20.89 8.47 -10.58
C ILE A 511 21.54 9.73 -9.97
N LYS A 512 20.72 10.65 -9.43
CA LYS A 512 21.19 11.89 -8.79
C LYS A 512 22.06 11.65 -7.56
N GLN A 513 21.77 10.61 -6.76
CA GLN A 513 22.63 10.30 -5.62
C GLN A 513 23.99 9.70 -6.05
N VAL A 514 23.99 8.93 -7.13
CA VAL A 514 25.20 8.25 -7.61
C VAL A 514 26.16 9.22 -8.26
N THR A 515 25.70 10.28 -8.94
CA THR A 515 26.60 11.29 -9.51
C THR A 515 27.53 11.94 -8.49
N LEU A 516 27.14 11.95 -7.22
CA LEU A 516 27.97 12.42 -6.11
C LEU A 516 29.18 11.51 -5.85
N ILE A 517 29.12 10.23 -6.26
CA ILE A 517 30.17 9.22 -6.07
C ILE A 517 31.04 9.11 -7.33
N GLU A 518 32.36 9.30 -7.20
CA GLU A 518 33.29 9.43 -8.33
C GLU A 518 33.48 8.15 -9.17
N SER A 519 33.30 6.96 -8.58
CA SER A 519 33.62 5.67 -9.22
C SER A 519 32.72 5.30 -10.41
N ASN A 520 31.49 5.80 -10.46
CA ASN A 520 30.47 5.42 -11.45
C ASN A 520 30.03 6.58 -12.35
N ARG A 521 30.82 7.66 -12.44
CA ARG A 521 30.41 8.88 -13.17
C ARG A 521 30.17 8.64 -14.66
N GLU A 522 30.94 7.79 -15.33
CA GLU A 522 30.83 7.58 -16.79
C GLU A 522 29.53 6.89 -17.20
N THR A 523 29.12 5.84 -16.46
CA THR A 523 27.88 5.10 -16.73
C THR A 523 26.65 5.95 -16.40
N VAL A 524 26.72 6.76 -15.36
CA VAL A 524 25.64 7.69 -15.03
C VAL A 524 25.57 8.82 -16.04
N PHE A 525 26.71 9.36 -16.48
CA PHE A 525 26.74 10.43 -17.47
C PHE A 525 26.12 9.98 -18.80
N SER A 526 26.36 8.74 -19.23
CA SER A 526 25.73 8.20 -20.46
C SER A 526 24.22 8.06 -20.32
N ILE A 527 23.71 7.64 -19.16
CA ILE A 527 22.28 7.58 -18.86
C ILE A 527 21.67 8.99 -18.83
N LEU A 528 22.31 9.95 -18.16
CA LEU A 528 21.85 11.33 -18.07
C LEU A 528 21.80 12.00 -19.44
N LYS A 529 22.84 11.82 -20.25
CA LYS A 529 22.88 12.29 -21.63
C LYS A 529 21.72 11.70 -22.44
N TYR A 530 21.50 10.39 -22.33
CA TYR A 530 20.38 9.74 -23.00
C TYR A 530 19.02 10.31 -22.56
N ILE A 531 18.82 10.57 -21.26
CA ILE A 531 17.57 11.18 -20.77
C ILE A 531 17.39 12.60 -21.30
N TYR A 532 18.46 13.40 -21.31
CA TYR A 532 18.44 14.79 -21.79
C TYR A 532 18.19 14.90 -23.30
N ASP A 533 18.82 14.03 -24.11
CA ASP A 533 18.72 14.05 -25.57
C ASP A 533 17.34 13.58 -26.08
N ASN A 534 16.61 12.78 -25.28
CA ASN A 534 15.32 12.21 -25.69
C ASN A 534 14.13 13.09 -25.26
N GLU A 535 13.74 14.04 -26.13
CA GLU A 535 12.59 14.93 -25.86
C GLU A 535 11.26 14.18 -25.69
N VAL A 536 11.13 12.98 -26.27
CA VAL A 536 9.93 12.13 -26.20
C VAL A 536 9.50 11.85 -24.75
N TYR A 537 10.45 11.72 -23.82
CA TYR A 537 10.13 11.48 -22.41
C TYR A 537 9.54 12.71 -21.73
N ALA A 538 10.07 13.90 -22.05
CA ALA A 538 9.52 15.16 -21.55
C ALA A 538 8.10 15.36 -22.07
N ASP A 539 7.87 15.17 -23.36
CA ASP A 539 6.55 15.33 -23.98
C ASP A 539 5.53 14.35 -23.37
N ARG A 540 5.91 13.10 -23.11
CA ARG A 540 5.03 12.13 -22.43
C ARG A 540 4.68 12.53 -21.01
N ILE A 541 5.63 13.00 -20.22
CA ILE A 541 5.35 13.48 -18.85
C ILE A 541 4.42 14.70 -18.92
N LEU A 542 4.59 15.57 -19.92
CA LEU A 542 3.71 16.72 -20.16
C LEU A 542 2.28 16.29 -20.52
N ASP A 543 2.11 15.27 -21.36
CA ASP A 543 0.77 14.77 -21.72
C ASP A 543 0.02 14.25 -20.48
N HIS A 544 0.69 13.48 -19.62
CA HIS A 544 0.11 13.03 -18.35
C HIS A 544 -0.20 14.19 -17.39
N LEU A 545 0.60 15.26 -17.42
CA LEU A 545 0.36 16.47 -16.61
C LEU A 545 -0.83 17.28 -17.11
N LYS A 546 -1.11 17.29 -18.42
CA LYS A 546 -2.29 17.94 -18.99
C LYS A 546 -3.56 17.18 -18.61
N ASP A 547 -3.52 15.85 -18.73
CA ASP A 547 -4.64 14.95 -18.41
C ASP A 547 -4.74 14.56 -16.92
N ILE A 548 -4.20 15.38 -16.01
CA ILE A 548 -4.16 15.08 -14.57
C ILE A 548 -5.55 14.86 -13.97
N GLU A 549 -6.59 15.45 -14.56
CA GLU A 549 -7.99 15.33 -14.11
C GLU A 549 -8.52 13.90 -14.22
N ASN A 550 -8.00 13.11 -15.16
CA ASN A 550 -8.39 11.72 -15.34
C ASN A 550 -7.74 10.78 -14.32
N LEU A 551 -6.69 11.25 -13.64
CA LEU A 551 -5.93 10.47 -12.67
C LEU A 551 -6.54 10.53 -11.28
N ALA A 552 -6.45 9.42 -10.54
CA ALA A 552 -6.83 9.41 -9.13
C ALA A 552 -5.85 10.27 -8.31
N PHE A 553 -6.30 10.84 -7.18
CA PHE A 553 -5.47 11.71 -6.33
C PHE A 553 -4.08 11.14 -6.00
N LYS A 554 -3.98 9.83 -5.72
CA LYS A 554 -2.72 9.14 -5.42
C LYS A 554 -1.79 8.96 -6.62
N GLU A 555 -2.32 9.01 -7.84
CA GLU A 555 -1.54 9.01 -9.09
C GLU A 555 -1.03 10.42 -9.38
N GLN A 556 -1.86 11.44 -9.12
CA GLN A 556 -1.47 12.85 -9.22
C GLN A 556 -0.27 13.18 -8.31
N GLU A 557 -0.31 12.75 -7.05
CA GLU A 557 0.80 12.86 -6.09
C GLU A 557 2.11 12.24 -6.63
N ALA A 558 2.00 11.04 -7.20
CA ALA A 558 3.15 10.32 -7.73
C ALA A 558 3.71 11.00 -8.99
N LEU A 559 2.84 11.52 -9.86
CA LEU A 559 3.23 12.25 -11.07
C LEU A 559 3.97 13.55 -10.73
N ILE A 560 3.47 14.36 -9.80
CA ILE A 560 4.16 15.59 -9.35
C ILE A 560 5.55 15.26 -8.81
N SER A 561 5.67 14.18 -8.05
CA SER A 561 6.97 13.73 -7.52
C SER A 561 7.94 13.32 -8.63
N VAL A 562 7.44 12.69 -9.70
CA VAL A 562 8.24 12.37 -10.90
C VAL A 562 8.73 13.62 -11.58
N VAL A 563 7.83 14.59 -11.83
CA VAL A 563 8.17 15.83 -12.54
C VAL A 563 9.24 16.59 -11.79
N HIS A 564 9.10 16.70 -10.46
CA HIS A 564 10.13 17.29 -9.61
C HIS A 564 11.48 16.57 -9.78
N SER A 565 11.51 15.24 -9.62
CA SER A 565 12.74 14.44 -9.74
C SER A 565 13.37 14.52 -11.14
N TYR A 566 12.54 14.59 -12.19
CA TYR A 566 12.98 14.70 -13.58
C TYR A 566 13.64 16.06 -13.82
N LEU A 567 13.00 17.15 -13.41
CA LEU A 567 13.55 18.50 -13.53
C LEU A 567 14.85 18.67 -12.72
N GLU A 568 14.95 18.07 -11.53
CA GLU A 568 16.19 18.07 -10.76
C GLU A 568 17.34 17.33 -11.46
N VAL A 569 17.04 16.21 -12.12
CA VAL A 569 18.03 15.45 -12.89
C VAL A 569 18.51 16.25 -14.10
N LEU A 570 17.62 16.95 -14.79
CA LEU A 570 17.98 17.85 -15.89
C LEU A 570 18.86 19.00 -15.40
N ASP A 571 18.52 19.66 -14.29
CA ASP A 571 19.36 20.72 -13.70
C ASP A 571 20.75 20.21 -13.34
N HIS A 572 20.83 18.99 -12.81
CA HIS A 572 22.10 18.38 -12.45
C HIS A 572 22.99 18.14 -13.68
N TYR A 573 22.40 17.66 -14.77
CA TYR A 573 23.10 17.47 -16.03
C TYR A 573 23.53 18.81 -16.67
N GLU A 574 22.65 19.81 -16.71
CA GLU A 574 22.97 21.17 -17.16
C GLU A 574 24.13 21.77 -16.35
N GLY A 575 24.11 21.58 -15.03
CA GLY A 575 25.20 22.02 -14.13
C GLY A 575 26.53 21.31 -14.39
N MET A 576 26.51 20.03 -14.77
CA MET A 576 27.72 19.27 -15.12
C MET A 576 28.34 19.75 -16.44
N ILE A 577 27.53 20.08 -17.44
CA ILE A 577 28.01 20.49 -18.77
C ILE A 577 28.21 22.00 -18.88
N GLN A 578 27.71 22.79 -17.90
CA GLN A 578 27.70 24.26 -17.93
C GLN A 578 26.95 24.83 -19.14
N ILE A 579 26.06 24.05 -19.76
CA ILE A 579 25.18 24.50 -20.82
C ILE A 579 23.85 24.92 -20.20
N PHE A 580 23.58 26.22 -20.22
CA PHE A 580 22.31 26.79 -19.77
C PHE A 580 21.30 26.79 -20.92
N ASN A 581 20.88 25.61 -21.39
CA ASN A 581 19.80 25.52 -22.37
C ASN A 581 18.48 25.15 -21.66
N ASN A 582 17.78 26.18 -21.20
CA ASN A 582 16.50 26.04 -20.51
C ASN A 582 15.32 25.61 -21.41
N GLY A 583 15.53 25.36 -22.71
CA GLY A 583 14.45 25.14 -23.69
C GLY A 583 13.51 23.99 -23.32
N LEU A 584 14.05 22.83 -22.93
CA LEU A 584 13.24 21.67 -22.54
C LEU A 584 12.45 21.91 -21.26
N GLN A 585 13.10 22.47 -20.24
CA GLN A 585 12.45 22.73 -18.95
C GLN A 585 11.37 23.81 -19.05
N LYS A 586 11.54 24.81 -19.92
CA LYS A 586 10.52 25.83 -20.18
C LYS A 586 9.21 25.24 -20.72
N LYS A 587 9.23 24.08 -21.40
CA LYS A 587 8.01 23.38 -21.85
C LYS A 587 7.08 22.99 -20.68
N PHE A 588 7.64 22.79 -19.47
CA PHE A 588 6.86 22.49 -18.26
C PHE A 588 6.20 23.73 -17.64
N VAL A 589 6.57 24.94 -18.08
CA VAL A 589 5.98 26.18 -17.59
C VAL A 589 4.90 26.63 -18.57
N SER A 590 3.69 26.12 -18.37
CA SER A 590 2.51 26.55 -19.09
C SER A 590 1.37 26.91 -18.14
N ASP A 591 0.48 27.77 -18.62
CA ASP A 591 -0.73 28.18 -17.89
C ASP A 591 -1.56 26.97 -17.41
N GLU A 592 -1.72 25.99 -18.28
CA GLU A 592 -2.44 24.74 -18.05
C GLU A 592 -1.80 23.90 -16.94
N ILE A 593 -0.47 23.72 -16.98
CA ILE A 593 0.26 22.94 -15.97
C ILE A 593 0.18 23.64 -14.61
N ILE A 594 0.33 24.96 -14.55
CA ILE A 594 0.22 25.71 -13.29
C ILE A 594 -1.18 25.56 -12.69
N ASN A 595 -2.24 25.64 -13.52
CA ASN A 595 -3.60 25.39 -13.05
C ASN A 595 -3.76 23.96 -12.51
N ASN A 596 -3.15 22.96 -13.16
CA ASN A 596 -3.18 21.57 -12.74
C ASN A 596 -2.44 21.33 -11.42
N TYR A 597 -1.28 21.97 -11.19
CA TYR A 597 -0.61 21.99 -9.89
C TYR A 597 -1.48 22.66 -8.81
N CYS A 598 -2.16 23.77 -9.16
CA CYS A 598 -3.07 24.44 -8.25
C CYS A 598 -4.27 23.55 -7.86
N LYS A 599 -4.82 22.76 -8.80
CA LYS A 599 -5.87 21.77 -8.52
C LYS A 599 -5.43 20.73 -7.51
N VAL A 600 -4.22 20.17 -7.67
CA VAL A 600 -3.68 19.22 -6.68
C VAL A 600 -3.44 19.90 -5.33
N LEU A 601 -2.97 21.16 -5.34
CA LEU A 601 -2.80 21.98 -4.15
C LEU A 601 -4.14 22.30 -3.44
N GLU A 602 -5.29 22.24 -4.11
CA GLU A 602 -6.58 22.35 -3.41
C GLU A 602 -6.75 21.25 -2.35
N GLY A 603 -6.13 20.10 -2.58
CA GLY A 603 -6.02 18.97 -1.66
C GLY A 603 -4.93 19.09 -0.59
N TYR A 604 -4.34 20.27 -0.34
CA TYR A 604 -3.18 20.46 0.57
C TYR A 604 -3.32 19.86 1.98
N ARG A 605 -4.54 19.61 2.46
CA ARG A 605 -4.78 18.94 3.75
C ARG A 605 -4.49 17.44 3.72
N LYS A 606 -4.60 16.81 2.54
CA LYS A 606 -4.38 15.39 2.29
C LYS A 606 -2.93 15.09 1.88
N LEU A 607 -2.23 16.03 1.24
CA LEU A 607 -0.85 15.87 0.76
C LEU A 607 0.15 15.61 1.91
N ASP A 608 1.16 14.80 1.62
CA ASP A 608 2.32 14.60 2.49
C ASP A 608 3.31 15.79 2.34
N ASP A 609 4.19 16.00 3.34
CA ASP A 609 5.15 17.12 3.33
C ASP A 609 6.13 17.08 2.15
N GLU A 610 6.49 15.88 1.68
CA GLU A 610 7.34 15.70 0.49
C GLU A 610 6.66 16.21 -0.78
N GLU A 611 5.38 15.88 -0.97
CA GLU A 611 4.61 16.29 -2.15
C GLU A 611 4.35 17.79 -2.14
N LEU A 612 4.07 18.34 -0.96
CA LEU A 612 3.91 19.79 -0.81
C LEU A 612 5.20 20.53 -1.14
N LYS A 613 6.34 20.01 -0.69
CA LYS A 613 7.66 20.55 -1.03
C LYS A 613 7.91 20.52 -2.54
N CYS A 614 7.59 19.42 -3.24
CA CYS A 614 7.71 19.34 -4.69
C CYS A 614 6.91 20.44 -5.41
N ILE A 615 5.68 20.71 -4.96
CA ILE A 615 4.83 21.79 -5.53
C ILE A 615 5.46 23.15 -5.28
N VAL A 616 5.91 23.41 -4.05
CA VAL A 616 6.52 24.68 -3.65
C VAL A 616 7.81 24.94 -4.42
N GLU A 617 8.69 23.95 -4.56
CA GLU A 617 9.92 24.08 -5.35
C GLU A 617 9.65 24.29 -6.84
N PHE A 618 8.60 23.68 -7.39
CA PHE A 618 8.15 23.97 -8.75
C PHE A 618 7.67 25.42 -8.91
N PHE A 619 6.92 25.94 -7.93
CA PHE A 619 6.49 27.34 -7.94
C PHE A 619 7.65 28.32 -7.78
N TYR A 620 8.61 28.03 -6.89
CA TYR A 620 9.85 28.80 -6.78
C TYR A 620 10.70 28.72 -8.05
N ARG A 621 10.69 27.61 -8.79
CA ARG A 621 11.35 27.51 -10.09
C ARG A 621 10.74 28.48 -11.10
N ILE A 622 9.40 28.55 -11.18
CA ILE A 622 8.70 29.50 -12.07
C ILE A 622 9.06 30.95 -11.71
N TRP A 623 9.06 31.25 -10.41
CA TRP A 623 9.34 32.60 -9.94
C TRP A 623 10.83 32.98 -10.06
N TYR A 624 11.75 32.25 -9.42
CA TYR A 624 13.17 32.64 -9.37
C TYR A 624 13.98 32.23 -10.60
N LYS A 625 13.76 31.04 -11.19
CA LYS A 625 14.58 30.56 -12.32
C LYS A 625 14.14 31.20 -13.64
N TYR A 626 12.83 31.40 -13.83
CA TYR A 626 12.28 31.91 -15.08
C TYR A 626 11.81 33.36 -15.03
N ASP A 627 11.70 33.98 -13.85
CA ASP A 627 11.16 35.34 -13.68
C ASP A 627 9.77 35.45 -14.31
N LEU A 628 8.89 34.47 -14.02
CA LEU A 628 7.53 34.38 -14.57
C LEU A 628 6.47 34.44 -13.47
N GLU A 629 6.64 35.29 -12.46
CA GLU A 629 5.65 35.48 -11.38
C GLU A 629 4.27 35.93 -11.88
N GLY A 630 4.23 36.61 -13.03
CA GLY A 630 2.99 37.06 -13.67
C GLY A 630 2.00 35.91 -13.90
N MET A 631 2.51 34.69 -14.11
CA MET A 631 1.70 33.48 -14.27
C MET A 631 0.78 33.18 -13.08
N PHE A 632 1.20 33.57 -11.87
CA PHE A 632 0.41 33.37 -10.65
C PHE A 632 -0.65 34.45 -10.46
N TYR A 633 -0.58 35.58 -11.19
CA TYR A 633 -1.53 36.68 -11.11
C TYR A 633 -2.86 36.32 -11.77
N LYS A 634 -3.58 35.38 -11.17
CA LYS A 634 -4.92 35.00 -11.54
C LYS A 634 -5.81 35.00 -10.32
N ILE A 635 -7.04 35.46 -10.50
CA ILE A 635 -7.98 35.56 -9.38
C ILE A 635 -8.30 34.20 -8.74
N THR A 636 -8.33 33.13 -9.54
CA THR A 636 -8.55 31.76 -9.05
C THR A 636 -7.38 31.25 -8.19
N ILE A 637 -6.15 31.50 -8.61
CA ILE A 637 -4.93 31.15 -7.85
C ILE A 637 -4.85 31.99 -6.58
N MET A 638 -5.08 33.30 -6.67
CA MET A 638 -5.09 34.20 -5.51
C MET A 638 -6.18 33.83 -4.50
N TYR A 639 -7.35 33.38 -4.97
CA TYR A 639 -8.39 32.86 -4.09
C TYR A 639 -7.95 31.58 -3.36
N LEU A 640 -7.31 30.64 -4.07
CA LEU A 640 -6.73 29.44 -3.45
C LEU A 640 -5.68 29.81 -2.40
N PHE A 641 -4.78 30.74 -2.72
CA PHE A 641 -3.74 31.24 -1.84
C PHE A 641 -4.32 31.88 -0.58
N ASN A 642 -5.33 32.75 -0.72
CA ASN A 642 -6.03 33.34 0.42
C ASN A 642 -6.69 32.28 1.30
N ARG A 643 -7.33 31.28 0.70
CA ARG A 643 -7.93 30.15 1.43
C ARG A 643 -6.89 29.35 2.23
N ILE A 644 -5.69 29.16 1.68
CA ILE A 644 -4.59 28.46 2.36
C ILE A 644 -4.03 29.32 3.51
N LEU A 645 -3.83 30.61 3.27
CA LEU A 645 -3.39 31.57 4.29
C LEU A 645 -4.37 31.62 5.48
N ASP A 646 -5.67 31.66 5.22
CA ASP A 646 -6.70 31.69 6.26
C ASP A 646 -6.70 30.41 7.12
N ASP A 647 -6.44 29.23 6.52
CA ASP A 647 -6.44 27.96 7.25
C ASP A 647 -5.12 27.66 7.98
N LEU A 648 -3.98 28.00 7.37
CA LEU A 648 -2.66 27.65 7.90
C LEU A 648 -2.01 28.80 8.69
N GLY A 649 -2.34 30.06 8.40
CA GLY A 649 -1.69 31.23 8.98
C GLY A 649 -1.81 31.36 10.50
N TYR A 650 -2.85 30.76 11.09
CA TYR A 650 -3.08 30.77 12.55
C TYR A 650 -2.69 29.47 13.25
N ARG A 651 -2.19 28.45 12.52
CA ARG A 651 -1.88 27.14 13.12
C ARG A 651 -0.53 27.14 13.82
N GLN A 652 -0.49 26.55 15.01
CA GLN A 652 0.75 26.20 15.71
C GLN A 652 1.23 24.82 15.22
N GLY A 653 2.54 24.64 15.02
CA GLY A 653 3.11 23.35 14.62
C GLY A 653 3.06 23.04 13.12
N LEU A 654 3.25 24.06 12.28
CA LEU A 654 3.37 23.91 10.83
C LEU A 654 4.63 23.10 10.48
N THR A 655 4.54 22.31 9.42
CA THR A 655 5.69 21.59 8.87
C THR A 655 6.58 22.55 8.07
N LEU A 656 7.84 22.19 7.83
CA LEU A 656 8.78 23.04 7.06
C LEU A 656 8.18 23.40 5.68
N ALA A 657 7.64 22.40 4.98
CA ALA A 657 7.01 22.60 3.66
C ALA A 657 5.79 23.54 3.73
N GLN A 658 4.99 23.48 4.80
CA GLN A 658 3.87 24.40 5.00
C GLN A 658 4.35 25.83 5.25
N HIS A 659 5.44 26.01 6.00
CA HIS A 659 6.07 27.32 6.20
C HIS A 659 6.64 27.90 4.89
N GLU A 660 7.29 27.08 4.08
CA GLU A 660 7.81 27.48 2.77
C GLU A 660 6.68 27.87 1.80
N LEU A 661 5.56 27.11 1.80
CA LEU A 661 4.36 27.45 1.04
C LEU A 661 3.77 28.79 1.49
N LEU A 662 3.62 29.02 2.79
CA LEU A 662 3.09 30.29 3.31
C LEU A 662 4.00 31.46 2.93
N SER A 663 5.31 31.28 3.05
CA SER A 663 6.30 32.28 2.64
C SER A 663 6.19 32.59 1.15
N PHE A 664 6.06 31.55 0.30
CA PHE A 664 5.87 31.72 -1.13
C PHE A 664 4.61 32.54 -1.44
N ILE A 665 3.47 32.14 -0.85
CA ILE A 665 2.18 32.79 -1.06
C ILE A 665 2.23 34.26 -0.63
N LEU A 666 2.80 34.55 0.54
CA LEU A 666 2.93 35.92 1.04
C LEU A 666 3.80 36.78 0.13
N ASN A 667 4.92 36.24 -0.36
CA ASN A 667 5.84 36.97 -1.24
C ASN A 667 5.16 37.33 -2.57
N ILE A 668 4.50 36.37 -3.22
CA ILE A 668 3.77 36.61 -4.48
C ILE A 668 2.61 37.58 -4.27
N SER A 669 1.83 37.42 -3.19
CA SER A 669 0.69 38.29 -2.90
C SER A 669 1.14 39.73 -2.62
N ASN A 670 2.21 39.92 -1.84
CA ASN A 670 2.77 41.24 -1.57
C ASN A 670 3.34 41.88 -2.84
N LYS A 671 3.98 41.11 -3.72
CA LYS A 671 4.48 41.62 -5.01
C LYS A 671 3.33 42.10 -5.89
N LEU A 672 2.25 41.30 -6.00
CA LEU A 672 1.04 41.69 -6.72
C LEU A 672 0.42 42.99 -6.15
N LEU A 673 0.23 43.07 -4.83
CA LEU A 673 -0.33 44.25 -4.17
C LEU A 673 0.51 45.52 -4.38
N ASN A 674 1.83 45.37 -4.47
CA ASN A 674 2.74 46.48 -4.77
C ASN A 674 2.71 46.90 -6.26
N GLU A 675 2.35 46.00 -7.17
CA GLU A 675 2.28 46.23 -8.62
C GLU A 675 0.91 46.77 -9.08
N LEU A 676 -0.19 46.35 -8.45
CA LEU A 676 -1.54 46.81 -8.75
C LEU A 676 -1.72 48.35 -8.79
N PRO A 677 -1.20 49.16 -7.84
CA PRO A 677 -1.31 50.61 -7.93
C PRO A 677 -0.45 51.22 -9.04
N LYS A 678 0.60 50.53 -9.48
CA LYS A 678 1.53 50.99 -10.53
C LYS A 678 1.01 50.67 -11.93
N LYS A 679 0.26 49.57 -12.08
CA LYS A 679 -0.20 49.02 -13.37
C LYS A 679 -1.71 48.76 -13.33
N PRO A 680 -2.57 49.75 -13.65
CA PRO A 680 -4.03 49.60 -13.52
C PRO A 680 -4.64 48.56 -14.49
N LEU A 681 -3.98 48.26 -15.61
CA LEU A 681 -4.40 47.20 -16.53
C LEU A 681 -4.33 45.81 -15.90
N LEU A 682 -3.46 45.62 -14.89
CA LEU A 682 -3.30 44.36 -14.19
C LEU A 682 -4.60 43.89 -13.53
N TYR A 683 -5.47 44.81 -13.09
CA TYR A 683 -6.79 44.46 -12.54
C TYR A 683 -7.66 43.67 -13.53
N VAL A 684 -7.56 43.98 -14.83
CA VAL A 684 -8.30 43.27 -15.88
C VAL A 684 -7.58 41.97 -16.22
N GLU A 685 -6.25 42.00 -16.30
CA GLU A 685 -5.47 40.81 -16.63
C GLU A 685 -5.53 39.71 -15.56
N LEU A 686 -5.87 40.02 -14.31
CA LEU A 686 -6.10 39.02 -13.27
C LEU A 686 -7.20 37.99 -13.63
N PHE A 687 -8.06 38.30 -14.61
CA PHE A 687 -9.13 37.41 -15.07
C PHE A 687 -8.72 36.48 -16.22
N TYR A 688 -7.59 36.73 -16.88
CA TYR A 688 -7.19 36.01 -18.10
C TYR A 688 -5.98 35.10 -17.88
N PRO A 689 -5.89 33.97 -18.62
CA PRO A 689 -4.67 33.17 -18.68
C PRO A 689 -3.53 34.00 -19.28
N LYS A 690 -2.29 33.69 -18.88
CA LYS A 690 -1.11 34.43 -19.32
C LYS A 690 -0.09 33.48 -19.94
N ASN A 691 0.55 33.93 -21.00
CA ASN A 691 1.68 33.26 -21.62
C ASN A 691 3.01 33.84 -21.11
N SER A 692 4.11 33.18 -21.47
CA SER A 692 5.46 33.66 -21.11
C SER A 692 5.72 35.07 -21.64
N GLU A 693 5.20 35.38 -22.83
CA GLU A 693 5.32 36.70 -23.46
C GLU A 693 4.54 37.77 -22.68
N ASP A 694 3.30 37.46 -22.26
CA ASP A 694 2.49 38.36 -21.45
C ASP A 694 3.16 38.69 -20.11
N CYS A 695 3.87 37.73 -19.51
CA CYS A 695 4.64 37.95 -18.29
C CYS A 695 5.82 38.90 -18.50
N HIS A 696 6.51 38.80 -19.63
CA HIS A 696 7.59 39.73 -19.98
C HIS A 696 7.05 41.14 -20.27
N LEU A 697 5.92 41.26 -20.96
CA LEU A 697 5.21 42.52 -21.15
C LEU A 697 4.78 43.13 -19.81
N LEU A 698 4.27 42.30 -18.91
CA LEU A 698 3.91 42.70 -17.56
C LEU A 698 5.10 43.18 -16.74
N GLN A 699 6.32 42.70 -16.99
CA GLN A 699 7.52 43.16 -16.30
C GLN A 699 8.04 44.48 -16.87
N GLN A 700 8.21 44.55 -18.19
CA GLN A 700 8.74 45.71 -18.90
C GLN A 700 7.79 46.92 -18.84
N GLY A 701 6.48 46.67 -18.67
CA GLY A 701 5.44 47.69 -18.76
C GLY A 701 4.89 47.76 -20.19
N TYR A 702 3.63 48.17 -20.34
CA TYR A 702 3.09 48.43 -21.67
C TYR A 702 3.71 49.72 -22.18
N ASP A 703 4.85 49.60 -22.86
CA ASP A 703 5.30 50.65 -23.75
C ASP A 703 4.32 50.68 -24.92
N PHE A 704 3.31 51.55 -24.82
CA PHE A 704 2.54 51.98 -25.97
C PHE A 704 3.47 52.83 -26.83
N GLU A 705 4.35 52.18 -27.60
CA GLU A 705 4.87 52.83 -28.81
C GLU A 705 3.68 52.99 -29.76
N GLY A 706 3.22 54.24 -29.87
CA GLY A 706 2.10 54.67 -30.71
C GLY A 706 2.43 54.73 -32.19
#